data_AF-A0AA97L9E5-F1
#
_entry.id   AF-A0AA97L9E5-F1
#
_cell.length_a   1.000
_cell.length_b   1.000
_cell.length_c   1.000
_cell.angle_alpha   90.00
_cell.angle_beta   90.00
_cell.angle_gamma   90.00
#
_symmetry.space_group_name_H-M   'P 1'
#
loop_
_entity.id
_entity.type
_entity.pdbx_description
1 polymer ?
#
loop_
_entity_poly.entity_id
_entity_poly.type
_entity_poly.pdbx_seq_one_letter_code
_entity_poly.pdbx_strand_id
1 'polypeptide(L)'
;MSGKTERGCQRRLRLRFLSVGQGSARRKGGAKRWPLAADSQSRPGRRSMRLLLPASVRLESWLRKVLGLIMSKCSLTPWLFIWLMLLYQSGCYFLDSVIAASSFRHVHHYINKSNLDQGYCERKRKLSNFSGWRLSTEKLTATLPIDRIEENYVREVQGSIFSVAYPTPFKSRVLLVAFSKEVLEDILDLDVSISDTEDFLQLVSGAKMVLGSLPLAHRYGGHQFGSWAGQLGDGRAHLIGVYTNRFGDTWELQLKGSGRTPYSRNGDGRAVLRSSVREFLGSEAMHYLGIPTSRAASLVLSDDDVWRDRFYNGDIKKERGAIVLRVAKSWFRIGSLEILTRSGELDLLRVLLDLVIDEHFPSISMNDSNKYLAFFSRVVSETADLIALWMSVGFAHGVCNTDNFSLLSITIDYGPFGFMDSYDPGFVPNISDDERRYNIGNQANVGMFNLNKLLQALNPLLDPRQKQLASQILEGYPDQYYKRFTELFKAKLGLLGSGSDDGYLIAFLLKLMEDVKADFTMTFRQLGEMSLDHLKDVSIPQEFWAIHDIAKHELFSSWVAMYLLRLQRNADDSESDRKRRMASVNPRYVLRNWMAESAIQKAERNDFSEVRLLLQVLQHPFQVQTVAETAGYAQRPPAWAKEIKVSCSS
;
A
#
# COMPACT_ATOMS: atom_id res chain seq x y z
N MET A 1 -68.07 35.85 26.05
CA MET A 1 -68.02 34.38 25.82
C MET A 1 -67.34 34.17 24.46
N SER A 2 -66.32 33.35 24.25
CA SER A 2 -65.28 32.72 25.11
C SER A 2 -64.27 32.11 24.11
N GLY A 3 -62.96 32.41 24.14
CA GLY A 3 -61.94 31.69 24.94
C GLY A 3 -61.64 30.30 24.33
N LYS A 4 -60.40 29.87 24.04
CA LYS A 4 -59.05 30.21 24.55
C LYS A 4 -57.98 29.74 23.50
N THR A 5 -56.90 30.47 23.18
CA THR A 5 -55.52 30.43 23.76
C THR A 5 -54.90 29.01 23.87
N GLU A 6 -53.62 28.72 23.52
CA GLU A 6 -52.46 29.59 23.25
C GLU A 6 -51.19 28.87 22.66
N ARG A 7 -50.21 29.68 22.16
CA ARG A 7 -48.71 29.55 22.08
C ARG A 7 -48.03 28.20 21.70
N GLY A 8 -46.86 28.18 21.00
CA GLY A 8 -46.10 29.26 20.35
C GLY A 8 -44.58 28.96 20.14
N CYS A 9 -43.89 29.86 19.40
CA CYS A 9 -42.41 29.98 19.25
C CYS A 9 -41.62 28.87 18.50
N GLN A 10 -40.53 29.17 17.76
CA GLN A 10 -40.01 30.45 17.22
C GLN A 10 -39.13 30.25 15.95
N ARG A 11 -38.92 31.30 15.15
CA ARG A 11 -38.04 31.34 13.96
C ARG A 11 -36.84 32.29 14.14
N ARG A 12 -35.76 32.10 13.35
CA ARG A 12 -34.92 33.20 12.83
C ARG A 12 -34.52 32.96 11.36
N LEU A 13 -34.37 34.05 10.60
CA LEU A 13 -34.00 34.04 9.17
C LEU A 13 -32.51 34.40 8.98
N ARG A 14 -31.97 34.10 7.79
CA ARG A 14 -30.79 34.76 7.21
C ARG A 14 -31.22 35.77 6.14
N LEU A 15 -30.41 36.80 5.92
CA LEU A 15 -30.54 37.75 4.80
C LEU A 15 -29.29 37.71 3.91
N ARG A 16 -29.47 38.04 2.62
CA ARG A 16 -28.40 38.21 1.62
C ARG A 16 -28.09 39.69 1.43
N PHE A 17 -26.92 40.03 0.90
CA PHE A 17 -26.72 41.25 0.11
C PHE A 17 -25.78 41.01 -1.08
N LEU A 18 -25.92 41.84 -2.11
CA LEU A 18 -25.11 41.90 -3.33
C LEU A 18 -24.17 43.11 -3.28
N SER A 19 -23.11 43.12 -4.09
CA SER A 19 -22.46 44.36 -4.54
C SER A 19 -21.85 44.19 -5.94
N VAL A 20 -21.71 45.29 -6.67
CA VAL A 20 -21.15 45.38 -8.03
C VAL A 20 -20.45 46.74 -8.18
N GLY A 21 -19.27 46.76 -8.82
CA GLY A 21 -18.83 47.88 -9.66
C GLY A 21 -17.85 48.93 -9.11
N GLN A 22 -16.63 48.92 -9.70
CA GLN A 22 -15.76 50.08 -10.05
C GLN A 22 -15.20 51.02 -8.95
N GLY A 23 -14.13 51.79 -9.26
CA GLY A 23 -13.73 52.96 -8.45
C GLY A 23 -12.23 53.24 -8.16
N SER A 24 -11.39 53.38 -9.19
CA SER A 24 -10.02 53.95 -9.24
C SER A 24 -9.36 54.76 -8.07
N ALA A 25 -8.01 54.64 -8.00
CA ALA A 25 -6.99 55.71 -7.78
C ALA A 25 -6.41 56.11 -6.38
N ARG A 26 -5.11 55.73 -6.18
CA ARG A 26 -3.94 56.57 -5.78
C ARG A 26 -4.08 57.71 -4.72
N ARG A 27 -3.40 57.58 -3.54
CA ARG A 27 -2.13 58.29 -3.14
C ARG A 27 -1.77 58.27 -1.62
N LYS A 28 -0.47 58.04 -1.35
CA LYS A 28 0.47 58.59 -0.31
C LYS A 28 -0.02 59.10 1.07
N GLY A 29 0.72 58.68 2.13
CA GLY A 29 0.92 59.41 3.40
C GLY A 29 0.52 58.61 4.67
N GLY A 30 1.14 58.76 5.85
CA GLY A 30 2.36 59.53 6.18
C GLY A 30 2.62 59.82 7.68
N ALA A 31 3.15 58.84 8.44
CA ALA A 31 3.90 58.96 9.72
C ALA A 31 3.29 59.60 11.00
N LYS A 32 3.28 58.82 12.10
CA LYS A 32 3.63 59.10 13.54
C LYS A 32 3.27 57.83 14.37
N ARG A 33 4.03 57.25 15.33
CA ARG A 33 4.88 57.68 16.49
C ARG A 33 4.09 58.27 17.68
N TRP A 34 4.38 57.94 18.95
CA TRP A 34 5.49 57.13 19.52
C TRP A 34 5.09 55.79 20.21
N PRO A 35 4.85 55.62 21.55
CA PRO A 35 5.32 54.42 22.25
C PRO A 35 4.39 53.76 23.32
N LEU A 36 4.82 52.60 23.86
CA LEU A 36 4.67 52.19 25.27
C LEU A 36 5.70 51.09 25.59
N ALA A 37 6.08 50.89 26.86
CA ALA A 37 7.13 49.94 27.27
C ALA A 37 6.95 49.44 28.72
N ALA A 38 7.41 48.21 28.99
CA ALA A 38 7.50 47.53 30.31
C ALA A 38 6.13 47.25 31.00
N ASP A 39 5.88 46.16 31.74
CA ASP A 39 6.54 44.85 31.94
C ASP A 39 5.40 43.82 32.35
N SER A 40 5.51 42.62 32.94
CA SER A 40 6.59 41.87 33.62
C SER A 40 6.30 40.36 33.78
N GLN A 41 7.28 39.64 34.34
CA GLN A 41 7.19 38.39 35.12
C GLN A 41 6.97 36.99 34.46
N SER A 42 7.91 36.10 34.84
CA SER A 42 7.79 34.68 35.24
C SER A 42 7.29 33.55 34.30
N ARG A 43 8.28 32.86 33.67
CA ARG A 43 8.57 31.39 33.68
C ARG A 43 7.44 30.34 33.40
N PRO A 44 7.79 29.09 33.01
CA PRO A 44 8.81 28.66 32.02
C PRO A 44 8.28 27.56 31.06
N GLY A 45 9.09 27.17 30.07
CA GLY A 45 9.07 25.79 29.53
C GLY A 45 8.03 25.42 28.46
N ARG A 46 8.35 25.73 27.19
CA ARG A 46 7.89 24.92 26.04
C ARG A 46 9.09 24.28 25.36
N ARG A 47 9.24 22.95 25.45
CA ARG A 47 10.14 22.20 24.56
C ARG A 47 9.50 22.20 23.17
N SER A 48 10.05 22.96 22.24
CA SER A 48 9.61 22.91 20.84
C SER A 48 10.01 21.57 20.24
N MET A 49 9.02 20.87 19.68
CA MET A 49 9.25 19.64 18.91
C MET A 49 10.01 20.02 17.64
N ARG A 50 11.29 19.62 17.52
CA ARG A 50 12.10 19.96 16.36
C ARG A 50 11.59 19.18 15.14
N LEU A 51 10.90 19.87 14.25
CA LEU A 51 10.60 19.40 12.90
C LEU A 51 11.90 19.00 12.21
N LEU A 52 11.95 17.77 11.70
CA LEU A 52 13.04 17.32 10.83
C LEU A 52 12.81 17.88 9.43
N LEU A 53 13.60 18.88 9.06
CA LEU A 53 13.63 19.45 7.71
C LEU A 53 14.12 18.39 6.68
N PRO A 54 13.66 18.48 5.42
CA PRO A 54 13.89 17.44 4.40
C PRO A 54 15.37 17.29 4.00
N ALA A 55 15.67 16.14 3.37
CA ALA A 55 17.02 15.63 3.16
C ALA A 55 17.95 16.53 2.31
N SER A 56 17.42 17.41 1.47
CA SER A 56 18.20 18.31 0.61
C SER A 56 19.23 19.15 1.39
N VAL A 57 18.82 19.72 2.53
CA VAL A 57 19.69 20.58 3.36
C VAL A 57 20.81 19.79 4.05
N ARG A 58 20.62 18.49 4.29
CA ARG A 58 21.69 17.63 4.84
C ARG A 58 22.75 17.29 3.79
N LEU A 59 22.36 17.17 2.52
CA LEU A 59 23.30 16.84 1.45
C LEU A 59 24.33 17.96 1.24
N GLU A 60 23.91 19.23 1.20
CA GLU A 60 24.85 20.38 1.12
C GLU A 60 25.81 20.44 2.31
N SER A 61 25.30 20.24 3.53
CA SER A 61 26.12 20.29 4.75
C SER A 61 27.15 19.15 4.82
N TRP A 62 26.88 18.02 4.17
CA TRP A 62 27.80 16.89 4.06
C TRP A 62 28.79 17.10 2.91
N LEU A 63 28.31 17.50 1.73
CA LEU A 63 29.14 17.84 0.56
C LEU A 63 30.21 18.89 0.87
N ARG A 64 29.85 19.99 1.59
CA ARG A 64 30.83 21.01 1.99
C ARG A 64 31.91 20.47 2.94
N LYS A 65 31.61 19.44 3.76
CA LYS A 65 32.61 18.78 4.61
C LYS A 65 33.50 17.81 3.83
N VAL A 66 32.91 17.02 2.93
CA VAL A 66 33.65 16.05 2.10
C VAL A 66 34.60 16.76 1.12
N LEU A 67 34.11 17.79 0.40
CA LEU A 67 34.94 18.60 -0.49
C LEU A 67 36.05 19.36 0.27
N GLY A 68 35.75 19.87 1.47
CA GLY A 68 36.73 20.53 2.33
C GLY A 68 37.82 19.59 2.88
N LEU A 69 37.54 18.29 2.99
CA LEU A 69 38.51 17.28 3.45
C LEU A 69 39.38 16.72 2.31
N ILE A 70 38.87 16.64 1.09
CA ILE A 70 39.61 16.09 -0.07
C ILE A 70 40.70 17.06 -0.57
N MET A 71 40.59 18.36 -0.30
CA MET A 71 41.59 19.37 -0.71
C MET A 71 42.71 19.66 0.32
N SER A 72 42.95 18.81 1.32
CA SER A 72 44.12 19.00 2.20
C SER A 72 44.82 17.71 2.64
N LYS A 73 46.15 17.77 2.64
CA LYS A 73 47.12 16.82 3.27
C LYS A 73 47.30 15.46 2.60
N CYS A 74 48.20 15.44 1.62
CA CYS A 74 49.18 14.36 1.56
C CYS A 74 50.15 14.47 2.74
N SER A 75 50.25 13.46 3.61
CA SER A 75 51.50 13.05 4.31
C SER A 75 51.29 11.88 5.28
N LEU A 76 51.99 10.77 5.01
CA LEU A 76 52.63 9.84 5.97
C LEU A 76 51.85 9.26 7.19
N THR A 77 51.88 7.93 7.24
CA THR A 77 51.74 7.03 8.41
C THR A 77 52.75 7.34 9.55
N PRO A 78 52.60 6.85 10.81
CA PRO A 78 51.88 5.62 11.20
C PRO A 78 51.04 5.64 12.50
N TRP A 79 49.85 5.02 12.48
CA TRP A 79 49.09 4.62 13.68
C TRP A 79 48.47 3.20 13.59
N LEU A 80 48.91 2.39 12.62
CA LEU A 80 48.26 1.11 12.28
C LEU A 80 48.52 -0.05 13.27
N PHE A 81 49.47 0.10 14.20
CA PHE A 81 49.99 -1.01 15.02
C PHE A 81 49.30 -1.21 16.38
N ILE A 82 48.44 -0.29 16.83
CA ILE A 82 47.79 -0.37 18.15
C ILE A 82 46.38 -0.98 18.08
N TRP A 83 45.69 -0.88 16.93
CA TRP A 83 44.33 -1.41 16.76
C TRP A 83 44.25 -2.93 16.56
N LEU A 84 45.36 -3.58 16.21
CA LEU A 84 45.41 -5.00 15.83
C LEU A 84 45.53 -5.98 17.00
N MET A 85 45.71 -5.51 18.25
CA MET A 85 45.82 -6.37 19.44
C MET A 85 44.57 -6.44 20.32
N LEU A 86 43.54 -5.62 20.08
CA LEU A 86 42.31 -5.61 20.90
C LEU A 86 41.17 -6.49 20.34
N LEU A 87 41.38 -7.17 19.21
CA LEU A 87 40.40 -8.07 18.59
C LEU A 87 40.68 -9.58 18.81
N TYR A 88 41.63 -9.93 19.68
CA TYR A 88 42.06 -11.33 19.91
C TYR A 88 41.55 -11.97 21.22
N GLN A 89 40.63 -11.33 21.95
CA GLN A 89 40.01 -11.90 23.17
C GLN A 89 38.50 -11.63 23.28
N SER A 90 37.71 -12.13 22.32
CA SER A 90 36.27 -12.40 22.51
C SER A 90 35.66 -13.37 21.46
N GLY A 91 36.47 -14.27 20.89
CA GLY A 91 36.00 -15.23 19.88
C GLY A 91 35.62 -16.59 20.47
N CYS A 92 34.34 -16.80 20.80
CA CYS A 92 33.72 -18.12 20.99
C CYS A 92 32.19 -18.02 20.95
N TYR A 93 31.55 -19.11 20.50
CA TYR A 93 30.10 -19.28 20.23
C TYR A 93 29.55 -18.57 18.97
N PHE A 94 28.54 -19.21 18.37
CA PHE A 94 27.89 -18.88 17.09
C PHE A 94 28.77 -18.95 15.83
N LEU A 95 29.31 -20.15 15.59
CA LEU A 95 29.52 -20.68 14.24
C LEU A 95 28.38 -21.65 13.92
N ASP A 96 27.42 -21.21 13.10
CA ASP A 96 26.67 -21.99 12.10
C ASP A 96 25.57 -21.11 11.47
N SER A 97 25.36 -21.24 10.14
CA SER A 97 24.36 -20.55 9.27
C SER A 97 24.83 -19.40 8.34
N VAL A 98 26.02 -19.49 7.72
CA VAL A 98 26.38 -18.64 6.55
C VAL A 98 26.90 -19.45 5.37
N ILE A 99 25.96 -19.98 4.57
CA ILE A 99 26.11 -20.42 3.16
C ILE A 99 24.68 -20.55 2.58
N ALA A 100 24.54 -20.47 1.24
CA ALA A 100 23.27 -20.62 0.48
C ALA A 100 22.30 -19.42 0.41
N ALA A 101 22.81 -18.20 0.20
CA ALA A 101 22.00 -17.11 -0.37
C ALA A 101 22.02 -17.18 -1.91
N SER A 102 21.12 -17.95 -2.53
CA SER A 102 21.01 -18.04 -3.99
C SER A 102 19.59 -18.32 -4.50
N SER A 103 19.30 -17.80 -5.71
CA SER A 103 18.02 -17.87 -6.45
C SER A 103 16.82 -17.07 -5.89
N PHE A 104 16.29 -16.17 -6.72
CA PHE A 104 14.94 -15.61 -6.55
C PHE A 104 13.89 -16.69 -6.88
N ARG A 105 13.45 -17.45 -5.87
CA ARG A 105 12.23 -18.29 -5.89
C ARG A 105 11.89 -18.77 -4.47
N HIS A 106 11.31 -17.89 -3.65
CA HIS A 106 10.79 -18.25 -2.33
C HIS A 106 9.34 -17.78 -2.18
N VAL A 107 8.44 -18.36 -3.00
CA VAL A 107 7.06 -18.56 -2.57
C VAL A 107 7.13 -19.54 -1.42
N HIS A 108 6.91 -19.08 -0.19
CA HIS A 108 7.10 -19.87 1.01
C HIS A 108 5.99 -20.92 1.13
N HIS A 109 6.27 -22.13 0.65
CA HIS A 109 5.32 -23.24 0.69
C HIS A 109 5.30 -23.85 2.10
N TYR A 110 4.58 -23.20 3.02
CA TYR A 110 4.35 -23.64 4.39
C TYR A 110 3.41 -24.87 4.45
N ILE A 111 3.86 -26.01 3.91
CA ILE A 111 3.20 -27.29 4.12
C ILE A 111 3.39 -27.70 5.58
N ASN A 112 2.33 -27.54 6.38
CA ASN A 112 2.32 -28.00 7.77
C ASN A 112 2.34 -29.53 7.79
N LYS A 113 3.41 -30.14 8.35
CA LYS A 113 3.68 -31.59 8.29
C LYS A 113 2.87 -32.38 9.34
N SER A 114 1.55 -32.21 9.36
CA SER A 114 0.66 -32.82 10.35
C SER A 114 -0.76 -33.11 9.84
N ASN A 115 -0.93 -33.40 8.54
CA ASN A 115 -2.14 -34.01 7.97
C ASN A 115 -1.79 -34.87 6.73
N LEU A 116 -1.20 -36.05 6.97
CA LEU A 116 -0.73 -36.98 5.93
C LEU A 116 -1.70 -38.16 5.70
N ASP A 117 -3.00 -37.88 5.57
CA ASP A 117 -4.01 -38.93 5.26
C ASP A 117 -5.19 -38.43 4.38
N GLN A 118 -4.87 -37.60 3.38
CA GLN A 118 -5.81 -37.27 2.28
C GLN A 118 -5.25 -37.67 0.92
N GLY A 119 -6.13 -38.16 0.03
CA GLY A 119 -5.76 -38.83 -1.21
C GLY A 119 -5.05 -37.92 -2.21
N TYR A 120 -4.20 -38.51 -3.05
CA TYR A 120 -3.57 -37.78 -4.16
C TYR A 120 -4.60 -37.17 -5.13
N CYS A 121 -5.76 -37.83 -5.29
CA CYS A 121 -6.86 -37.35 -6.12
C CYS A 121 -7.60 -36.13 -5.53
N GLU A 122 -7.72 -36.04 -4.20
CA GLU A 122 -8.44 -34.95 -3.54
C GLU A 122 -7.70 -33.62 -3.70
N ARG A 123 -6.36 -33.65 -3.59
CA ARG A 123 -5.46 -32.50 -3.80
C ARG A 123 -5.43 -31.92 -5.22
N LYS A 124 -6.24 -32.44 -6.15
CA LYS A 124 -6.47 -31.89 -7.50
C LYS A 124 -7.94 -31.58 -7.80
N ARG A 125 -8.86 -31.81 -6.87
CA ARG A 125 -10.31 -31.65 -7.12
C ARG A 125 -10.74 -30.18 -7.04
N LYS A 126 -10.74 -29.50 -8.19
CA LYS A 126 -11.49 -28.26 -8.37
C LYS A 126 -13.01 -28.53 -8.41
N LEU A 127 -13.81 -27.57 -7.97
CA LEU A 127 -15.27 -27.66 -7.92
C LEU A 127 -15.91 -26.75 -8.98
N SER A 128 -16.70 -27.33 -9.89
CA SER A 128 -17.47 -26.62 -10.93
C SER A 128 -18.86 -26.16 -10.47
N ASN A 129 -19.19 -26.36 -9.19
CA ASN A 129 -20.40 -25.86 -8.52
C ASN A 129 -20.14 -25.74 -7.01
N PHE A 130 -21.05 -25.10 -6.27
CA PHE A 130 -20.91 -24.95 -4.82
C PHE A 130 -21.36 -26.18 -4.00
N SER A 131 -21.66 -27.32 -4.62
CA SER A 131 -22.09 -28.55 -3.90
C SER A 131 -20.91 -29.26 -3.22
N GLY A 132 -20.49 -28.70 -2.08
CA GLY A 132 -19.32 -29.14 -1.31
C GLY A 132 -18.38 -27.98 -0.96
N TRP A 133 -18.45 -26.88 -1.69
CA TRP A 133 -17.78 -25.62 -1.34
C TRP A 133 -18.53 -24.96 -0.18
N ARG A 134 -17.82 -24.64 0.90
CA ARG A 134 -18.40 -24.09 2.14
C ARG A 134 -17.53 -22.96 2.66
N LEU A 135 -18.17 -21.97 3.25
CA LEU A 135 -17.52 -20.95 4.07
C LEU A 135 -17.84 -21.19 5.53
N SER A 136 -17.01 -20.68 6.43
CA SER A 136 -17.31 -20.64 7.87
C SER A 136 -16.80 -19.33 8.47
N THR A 137 -17.55 -18.76 9.40
CA THR A 137 -17.05 -17.70 10.31
C THR A 137 -16.86 -18.23 11.74
N GLU A 138 -17.10 -19.52 11.98
CA GLU A 138 -17.23 -20.13 13.31
C GLU A 138 -16.05 -19.78 14.22
N LYS A 139 -14.82 -19.87 13.70
CA LYS A 139 -13.59 -19.54 14.45
C LYS A 139 -13.52 -18.08 14.89
N LEU A 140 -13.99 -17.15 14.06
CA LEU A 140 -14.10 -15.74 14.43
C LEU A 140 -15.23 -15.52 15.44
N THR A 141 -16.41 -16.12 15.22
CA THR A 141 -17.59 -15.91 16.07
C THR A 141 -17.54 -16.63 17.42
N ALA A 142 -16.73 -17.69 17.55
CA ALA A 142 -16.51 -18.40 18.80
C ALA A 142 -15.47 -17.70 19.70
N THR A 143 -14.46 -17.05 19.10
CA THR A 143 -13.39 -16.35 19.84
C THR A 143 -13.70 -14.86 20.07
N LEU A 144 -14.33 -14.18 19.10
CA LEU A 144 -14.51 -12.74 19.12
C LEU A 144 -15.99 -12.35 19.31
N PRO A 145 -16.31 -11.45 20.25
CA PRO A 145 -17.68 -11.01 20.50
C PRO A 145 -18.29 -10.31 19.29
N ILE A 146 -19.51 -10.72 18.95
CA ILE A 146 -20.36 -10.15 17.92
C ILE A 146 -21.32 -9.14 18.58
N ASP A 147 -21.66 -8.07 17.86
CA ASP A 147 -22.65 -7.08 18.28
C ASP A 147 -24.02 -7.76 18.48
N ARG A 148 -24.72 -7.36 19.55
CA ARG A 148 -26.02 -7.92 19.95
C ARG A 148 -27.21 -7.28 19.24
N ILE A 149 -26.98 -6.18 18.51
CA ILE A 149 -27.99 -5.47 17.73
C ILE A 149 -27.97 -6.02 16.30
N GLU A 150 -28.93 -6.88 15.97
CA GLU A 150 -29.03 -7.52 14.65
C GLU A 150 -29.51 -6.53 13.55
N GLU A 151 -30.19 -5.45 13.93
CA GLU A 151 -30.71 -4.47 12.99
C GLU A 151 -29.58 -3.70 12.29
N ASN A 152 -29.54 -3.77 10.96
CA ASN A 152 -28.55 -3.07 10.15
C ASN A 152 -28.90 -1.58 9.96
N TYR A 153 -28.49 -0.75 10.92
CA TYR A 153 -28.55 0.70 10.86
C TYR A 153 -27.26 1.33 11.39
N VAL A 154 -26.93 2.54 10.91
CA VAL A 154 -25.68 3.23 11.28
C VAL A 154 -25.69 3.66 12.75
N ARG A 155 -24.65 3.23 13.49
CA ARG A 155 -24.44 3.49 14.92
C ARG A 155 -22.94 3.44 15.25
N GLU A 156 -22.57 3.94 16.43
CA GLU A 156 -21.30 3.50 17.04
C GLU A 156 -21.52 2.16 17.75
N VAL A 157 -20.61 1.21 17.53
CA VAL A 157 -20.60 -0.12 18.13
C VAL A 157 -19.51 -0.19 19.22
N GLN A 158 -19.76 -0.93 20.31
CA GLN A 158 -18.82 -1.16 21.42
C GLN A 158 -18.96 -2.60 21.94
N GLY A 159 -17.95 -3.12 22.65
CA GLY A 159 -17.98 -4.45 23.27
C GLY A 159 -17.89 -5.64 22.31
N SER A 160 -17.60 -5.39 21.03
CA SER A 160 -17.60 -6.37 19.94
C SER A 160 -16.54 -6.04 18.88
N ILE A 161 -16.17 -7.03 18.06
CA ILE A 161 -15.28 -6.87 16.88
C ILE A 161 -16.06 -6.80 15.56
N PHE A 162 -17.20 -7.50 15.48
CA PHE A 162 -18.02 -7.54 14.27
C PHE A 162 -19.49 -7.29 14.61
N SER A 163 -20.24 -6.68 13.68
CA SER A 163 -21.70 -6.80 13.62
C SER A 163 -22.08 -7.79 12.52
N VAL A 164 -23.17 -8.54 12.71
CA VAL A 164 -23.81 -9.26 11.59
C VAL A 164 -24.38 -8.23 10.62
N ALA A 165 -24.07 -8.37 9.33
CA ALA A 165 -24.57 -7.49 8.29
C ALA A 165 -24.63 -8.23 6.95
N TYR A 166 -25.85 -8.46 6.45
CA TYR A 166 -26.06 -9.11 5.17
C TYR A 166 -25.87 -8.12 4.00
N PRO A 167 -25.19 -8.54 2.91
CA PRO A 167 -25.15 -7.78 1.66
C PRO A 167 -26.55 -7.34 1.20
N THR A 168 -26.62 -6.12 0.68
CA THR A 168 -27.80 -5.60 -0.02
C THR A 168 -27.56 -5.77 -1.52
N PRO A 169 -28.29 -6.65 -2.23
CA PRO A 169 -28.10 -6.82 -3.67
C PRO A 169 -28.36 -5.52 -4.45
N PHE A 170 -27.89 -5.44 -5.68
CA PHE A 170 -28.34 -4.40 -6.61
C PHE A 170 -29.76 -4.72 -7.12
N LYS A 171 -30.49 -3.70 -7.57
CA LYS A 171 -31.87 -3.85 -8.08
C LYS A 171 -31.91 -4.13 -9.57
N SER A 172 -31.01 -3.50 -10.33
CA SER A 172 -30.84 -3.68 -11.76
C SER A 172 -29.96 -4.88 -12.08
N ARG A 173 -29.89 -5.24 -13.37
CA ARG A 173 -29.02 -6.29 -13.89
C ARG A 173 -27.56 -6.12 -13.43
N VAL A 174 -26.95 -7.23 -13.06
CA VAL A 174 -25.51 -7.37 -12.79
C VAL A 174 -24.79 -8.10 -13.93
N LEU A 175 -23.50 -7.82 -14.11
CA LEU A 175 -22.63 -8.40 -15.15
C LEU A 175 -21.25 -8.72 -14.57
N LEU A 176 -20.69 -9.89 -14.90
CA LEU A 176 -19.31 -10.24 -14.56
C LEU A 176 -18.33 -9.55 -15.52
N VAL A 177 -17.57 -8.58 -15.00
CA VAL A 177 -16.57 -7.84 -15.79
C VAL A 177 -15.34 -8.70 -16.02
N ALA A 178 -14.74 -9.21 -14.94
CA ALA A 178 -13.54 -10.03 -14.94
C ALA A 178 -13.45 -10.89 -13.67
N PHE A 179 -12.60 -11.92 -13.71
CA PHE A 179 -12.22 -12.74 -12.56
C PHE A 179 -10.73 -13.10 -12.65
N SER A 180 -10.08 -13.32 -11.51
CA SER A 180 -8.70 -13.82 -11.48
C SER A 180 -8.71 -15.34 -11.44
N LYS A 181 -8.25 -15.96 -12.54
CA LYS A 181 -8.22 -17.42 -12.70
C LYS A 181 -7.50 -18.11 -11.54
N GLU A 182 -6.32 -17.62 -11.17
CA GLU A 182 -5.50 -18.20 -10.10
C GLU A 182 -6.19 -18.12 -8.73
N VAL A 183 -6.91 -17.02 -8.45
CA VAL A 183 -7.66 -16.87 -7.20
C VAL A 183 -8.83 -17.87 -7.14
N LEU A 184 -9.53 -18.09 -8.25
CA LEU A 184 -10.56 -19.15 -8.30
C LEU A 184 -9.93 -20.54 -8.15
N GLU A 185 -8.91 -20.84 -8.95
CA GLU A 185 -8.38 -22.19 -9.14
C GLU A 185 -7.46 -22.71 -8.03
N ASP A 186 -6.68 -21.83 -7.39
CA ASP A 186 -5.60 -22.22 -6.46
C ASP A 186 -5.75 -21.59 -5.06
N ILE A 187 -6.60 -20.58 -4.90
CA ILE A 187 -6.99 -20.05 -3.58
C ILE A 187 -8.37 -20.57 -3.15
N LEU A 188 -9.37 -20.62 -4.05
CA LEU A 188 -10.75 -21.00 -3.73
C LEU A 188 -11.15 -22.42 -4.16
N ASP A 189 -10.26 -23.18 -4.81
CA ASP A 189 -10.51 -24.53 -5.37
C ASP A 189 -11.72 -24.62 -6.31
N LEU A 190 -12.11 -23.51 -6.95
CA LEU A 190 -13.18 -23.46 -7.94
C LEU A 190 -12.61 -23.69 -9.35
N ASP A 191 -13.29 -24.49 -10.15
CA ASP A 191 -12.97 -24.59 -11.58
C ASP A 191 -13.43 -23.32 -12.32
N VAL A 192 -12.72 -22.88 -13.34
CA VAL A 192 -13.08 -21.64 -14.09
C VAL A 192 -14.47 -21.69 -14.71
N SER A 193 -15.02 -22.88 -15.00
CA SER A 193 -16.41 -23.05 -15.47
C SER A 193 -17.45 -22.52 -14.47
N ILE A 194 -17.09 -22.31 -13.20
CA ILE A 194 -17.96 -21.65 -12.21
C ILE A 194 -18.37 -20.24 -12.68
N SER A 195 -17.48 -19.53 -13.42
CA SER A 195 -17.68 -18.13 -13.80
C SER A 195 -18.84 -17.90 -14.77
N ASP A 196 -19.23 -18.94 -15.51
CA ASP A 196 -20.34 -18.95 -16.45
C ASP A 196 -21.68 -19.34 -15.78
N THR A 197 -21.67 -19.62 -14.47
CA THR A 197 -22.88 -19.99 -13.71
C THR A 197 -23.56 -18.77 -13.07
N GLU A 198 -24.89 -18.75 -13.13
CA GLU A 198 -25.72 -17.77 -12.43
C GLU A 198 -25.48 -17.83 -10.90
N ASP A 199 -25.24 -19.02 -10.35
CA ASP A 199 -24.91 -19.21 -8.93
C ASP A 199 -23.66 -18.42 -8.51
N PHE A 200 -22.61 -18.41 -9.35
CA PHE A 200 -21.40 -17.60 -9.10
C PHE A 200 -21.71 -16.11 -9.16
N LEU A 201 -22.42 -15.67 -10.21
CA LEU A 201 -22.79 -14.25 -10.37
C LEU A 201 -23.64 -13.76 -9.18
N GLN A 202 -24.54 -14.59 -8.66
CA GLN A 202 -25.32 -14.30 -7.45
C GLN A 202 -24.46 -14.27 -6.19
N LEU A 203 -23.46 -15.14 -6.04
CA LEU A 203 -22.51 -15.06 -4.92
C LEU A 203 -21.67 -13.79 -4.97
N VAL A 204 -21.04 -13.50 -6.11
CA VAL A 204 -20.10 -12.37 -6.24
C VAL A 204 -20.78 -11.00 -6.34
N SER A 205 -22.10 -10.96 -6.59
CA SER A 205 -22.93 -9.76 -6.44
C SER A 205 -23.58 -9.61 -5.05
N GLY A 206 -23.42 -10.60 -4.16
CA GLY A 206 -24.04 -10.61 -2.84
C GLY A 206 -25.55 -10.95 -2.83
N ALA A 207 -26.11 -11.42 -3.95
CA ALA A 207 -27.50 -11.87 -4.06
C ALA A 207 -27.78 -13.23 -3.40
N LYS A 208 -26.76 -14.10 -3.29
CA LYS A 208 -26.87 -15.44 -2.72
C LYS A 208 -25.68 -15.75 -1.81
N MET A 209 -25.93 -16.11 -0.56
CA MET A 209 -24.91 -16.62 0.35
C MET A 209 -24.81 -18.15 0.25
N VAL A 210 -23.63 -18.72 0.50
CA VAL A 210 -23.42 -20.18 0.51
C VAL A 210 -23.65 -20.77 1.91
N LEU A 211 -23.77 -22.09 1.99
CA LEU A 211 -23.93 -22.80 3.26
C LEU A 211 -22.72 -22.55 4.19
N GLY A 212 -23.01 -22.10 5.41
CA GLY A 212 -22.01 -21.77 6.44
C GLY A 212 -21.58 -20.30 6.48
N SER A 213 -22.00 -19.47 5.52
CA SER A 213 -21.84 -18.01 5.58
C SER A 213 -22.74 -17.38 6.65
N LEU A 214 -22.14 -16.76 7.67
CA LEU A 214 -22.76 -15.68 8.45
C LEU A 214 -22.06 -14.37 8.10
N PRO A 215 -22.65 -13.49 7.28
CA PRO A 215 -21.99 -12.26 6.84
C PRO A 215 -21.70 -11.28 7.99
N LEU A 216 -20.43 -10.90 8.12
CA LEU A 216 -19.94 -9.99 9.16
C LEU A 216 -19.42 -8.68 8.56
N ALA A 217 -19.50 -7.60 9.34
CA ALA A 217 -18.82 -6.34 9.08
C ALA A 217 -17.92 -5.99 10.28
N HIS A 218 -16.68 -5.62 10.02
CA HIS A 218 -15.63 -5.42 11.04
C HIS A 218 -15.66 -4.00 11.62
N ARG A 219 -15.60 -3.88 12.94
CA ARG A 219 -15.38 -2.64 13.70
C ARG A 219 -13.89 -2.34 13.82
N TYR A 220 -13.45 -1.19 13.31
CA TYR A 220 -12.11 -0.65 13.56
C TYR A 220 -12.16 0.87 13.72
N GLY A 221 -11.06 1.49 14.17
CA GLY A 221 -10.84 2.93 14.14
C GLY A 221 -9.65 3.27 13.25
N GLY A 222 -9.09 4.48 13.38
CA GLY A 222 -7.85 4.84 12.68
C GLY A 222 -7.44 6.30 12.80
N HIS A 223 -6.17 6.58 12.48
CA HIS A 223 -5.64 7.92 12.29
C HIS A 223 -5.65 8.28 10.81
N GLN A 224 -6.72 8.94 10.36
CA GLN A 224 -6.87 9.41 8.97
C GLN A 224 -6.13 10.75 8.80
N PHE A 225 -5.24 10.83 7.81
CA PHE A 225 -4.31 11.95 7.63
C PHE A 225 -3.48 12.32 8.88
N GLY A 226 -3.33 11.36 9.81
CA GLY A 226 -2.60 11.54 11.08
C GLY A 226 -3.44 11.99 12.28
N SER A 227 -4.71 12.38 12.07
CA SER A 227 -5.68 12.71 13.13
C SER A 227 -6.56 11.51 13.44
N TRP A 228 -6.87 11.27 14.73
CA TRP A 228 -7.81 10.20 15.12
C TRP A 228 -9.21 10.47 14.57
N ALA A 229 -9.74 9.55 13.76
CA ALA A 229 -11.00 9.71 13.03
C ALA A 229 -12.25 9.16 13.78
N GLY A 230 -12.10 8.72 15.03
CA GLY A 230 -13.17 8.07 15.77
C GLY A 230 -13.38 6.62 15.35
N GLN A 231 -14.63 6.17 15.38
CA GLN A 231 -15.01 4.85 14.88
C GLN A 231 -15.13 4.86 13.36
N LEU A 232 -14.51 3.86 12.74
CA LEU A 232 -14.59 3.53 11.31
C LEU A 232 -15.29 2.17 11.21
N GLY A 233 -14.66 1.18 10.58
CA GLY A 233 -15.24 -0.13 10.29
C GLY A 233 -15.60 -0.31 8.81
N ASP A 234 -16.06 -1.52 8.46
CA ASP A 234 -16.40 -1.94 7.10
C ASP A 234 -17.68 -1.24 6.58
N GLY A 235 -17.65 0.08 6.38
CA GLY A 235 -18.82 0.90 6.02
C GLY A 235 -19.42 0.66 4.62
N ARG A 236 -18.97 -0.37 3.91
CA ARG A 236 -19.41 -0.78 2.56
C ARG A 236 -18.96 -2.21 2.19
N ALA A 237 -18.58 -3.02 3.16
CA ALA A 237 -17.96 -4.32 2.90
C ALA A 237 -18.50 -5.38 3.85
N HIS A 238 -18.59 -6.61 3.36
CA HIS A 238 -19.12 -7.74 4.12
C HIS A 238 -18.16 -8.92 3.96
N LEU A 239 -17.62 -9.40 5.08
CA LEU A 239 -16.92 -10.68 5.19
C LEU A 239 -17.99 -11.78 5.05
N ILE A 240 -18.09 -12.40 3.88
CA ILE A 240 -19.07 -13.46 3.61
C ILE A 240 -18.64 -14.83 4.17
N GLY A 241 -17.38 -14.93 4.62
CA GLY A 241 -16.87 -16.03 5.42
C GLY A 241 -15.39 -16.30 5.19
N VAL A 242 -14.84 -17.26 5.93
CA VAL A 242 -13.50 -17.81 5.72
C VAL A 242 -13.61 -19.08 4.87
N TYR A 243 -12.78 -19.20 3.85
CA TYR A 243 -12.56 -20.43 3.10
C TYR A 243 -11.29 -21.12 3.58
N THR A 244 -11.29 -22.46 3.65
CA THR A 244 -10.07 -23.27 3.84
C THR A 244 -9.89 -24.15 2.62
N ASN A 245 -8.77 -23.99 1.92
CA ASN A 245 -8.52 -24.69 0.67
C ASN A 245 -7.90 -26.09 0.87
N ARG A 246 -7.72 -26.82 -0.24
CA ARG A 246 -7.12 -28.16 -0.36
C ARG A 246 -5.68 -28.30 0.15
N PHE A 247 -5.02 -27.20 0.51
CA PHE A 247 -3.69 -27.17 1.11
C PHE A 247 -3.72 -26.88 2.62
N GLY A 248 -4.90 -26.63 3.20
CA GLY A 248 -5.09 -26.19 4.58
C GLY A 248 -4.96 -24.68 4.79
N ASP A 249 -4.80 -23.91 3.70
CA ASP A 249 -4.67 -22.45 3.76
C ASP A 249 -6.04 -21.78 3.94
N THR A 250 -6.18 -20.99 5.01
CA THR A 250 -7.35 -20.14 5.28
C THR A 250 -7.32 -18.82 4.52
N TRP A 251 -8.49 -18.30 4.11
CA TRP A 251 -8.66 -17.04 3.39
C TRP A 251 -9.99 -16.36 3.74
N GLU A 252 -9.94 -15.08 4.12
CA GLU A 252 -11.12 -14.26 4.44
C GLU A 252 -11.71 -13.61 3.17
N LEU A 253 -12.93 -14.00 2.77
CA LEU A 253 -13.63 -13.52 1.57
C LEU A 253 -14.51 -12.31 1.87
N GLN A 254 -14.23 -11.16 1.25
CA GLN A 254 -14.94 -9.90 1.51
C GLN A 254 -15.52 -9.27 0.22
N LEU A 255 -16.84 -9.06 0.18
CA LEU A 255 -17.51 -8.34 -0.90
C LEU A 255 -17.50 -6.83 -0.62
N LYS A 256 -16.73 -6.05 -1.38
CA LYS A 256 -16.66 -4.58 -1.25
C LYS A 256 -17.64 -3.88 -2.21
N GLY A 257 -18.40 -2.91 -1.72
CA GLY A 257 -19.46 -2.20 -2.45
C GLY A 257 -20.86 -2.81 -2.33
N SER A 258 -21.02 -3.81 -1.46
CA SER A 258 -22.14 -4.75 -1.45
C SER A 258 -23.28 -4.37 -0.50
N GLY A 259 -23.32 -3.15 0.05
CA GLY A 259 -24.43 -2.64 0.86
C GLY A 259 -23.99 -1.88 2.10
N ARG A 260 -24.95 -1.30 2.83
CA ARG A 260 -24.70 -0.57 4.08
C ARG A 260 -24.48 -1.54 5.23
N THR A 261 -23.65 -1.13 6.18
CA THR A 261 -23.41 -1.75 7.49
C THR A 261 -23.62 -0.71 8.61
N PRO A 262 -23.58 -1.10 9.90
CA PRO A 262 -23.54 -0.15 11.01
C PRO A 262 -22.42 0.90 10.90
N TYR A 263 -21.32 0.55 10.22
CA TYR A 263 -20.12 1.38 10.05
C TYR A 263 -20.18 2.34 8.86
N SER A 264 -21.30 2.40 8.11
CA SER A 264 -21.40 3.21 6.87
C SER A 264 -21.17 4.70 7.08
N ARG A 265 -21.37 5.21 8.31
CA ARG A 265 -21.43 6.64 8.61
C ARG A 265 -22.41 7.33 7.64
N ASN A 266 -21.98 8.37 6.94
CA ASN A 266 -22.78 9.09 5.94
C ASN A 266 -22.78 8.43 4.54
N GLY A 267 -22.15 7.26 4.38
CA GLY A 267 -22.05 6.52 3.12
C GLY A 267 -23.28 5.67 2.80
N ASP A 268 -23.41 5.36 1.51
CA ASP A 268 -24.48 4.53 0.93
C ASP A 268 -24.14 3.03 0.87
N GLY A 269 -22.95 2.63 1.34
CA GLY A 269 -22.49 1.23 1.33
C GLY A 269 -22.08 0.69 -0.03
N ARG A 270 -22.01 1.53 -1.07
CA ARG A 270 -21.65 1.14 -2.44
C ARG A 270 -20.20 1.44 -2.80
N ALA A 271 -19.76 0.83 -3.89
CA ALA A 271 -18.56 1.18 -4.64
C ALA A 271 -18.95 1.41 -6.11
N VAL A 272 -18.19 2.24 -6.83
CA VAL A 272 -18.41 2.52 -8.26
C VAL A 272 -17.41 1.79 -9.15
N LEU A 273 -17.80 1.52 -10.40
CA LEU A 273 -17.01 0.79 -11.39
C LEU A 273 -15.55 1.27 -11.47
N ARG A 274 -15.31 2.59 -11.53
CA ARG A 274 -13.95 3.14 -11.63
C ARG A 274 -13.04 2.81 -10.46
N SER A 275 -13.56 2.76 -9.23
CA SER A 275 -12.78 2.31 -8.06
C SER A 275 -12.59 0.80 -8.08
N SER A 276 -13.63 0.05 -8.45
CA SER A 276 -13.62 -1.40 -8.44
C SER A 276 -12.72 -2.02 -9.52
N VAL A 277 -12.63 -1.41 -10.71
CA VAL A 277 -11.63 -1.77 -11.76
C VAL A 277 -10.21 -1.54 -11.25
N ARG A 278 -9.96 -0.38 -10.62
CA ARG A 278 -8.63 -0.03 -10.09
C ARG A 278 -8.19 -0.95 -8.97
N GLU A 279 -9.09 -1.32 -8.07
CA GLU A 279 -8.80 -2.26 -7.00
C GLU A 279 -8.58 -3.68 -7.51
N PHE A 280 -9.45 -4.16 -8.41
CA PHE A 280 -9.30 -5.48 -9.04
C PHE A 280 -7.95 -5.62 -9.77
N LEU A 281 -7.61 -4.67 -10.65
CA LEU A 281 -6.33 -4.69 -11.37
C LEU A 281 -5.13 -4.38 -10.46
N GLY A 282 -5.31 -3.52 -9.44
CA GLY A 282 -4.24 -3.10 -8.52
C GLY A 282 -3.79 -4.20 -7.57
N SER A 283 -4.73 -4.99 -7.05
CA SER A 283 -4.46 -6.22 -6.29
C SER A 283 -3.60 -7.19 -7.09
N GLU A 284 -4.08 -7.59 -8.28
CA GLU A 284 -3.39 -8.62 -9.06
C GLU A 284 -2.05 -8.11 -9.62
N ALA A 285 -1.96 -6.85 -10.05
CA ALA A 285 -0.69 -6.26 -10.49
C ALA A 285 0.40 -6.28 -9.41
N MET A 286 0.05 -5.96 -8.16
CA MET A 286 1.01 -5.97 -7.05
C MET A 286 1.42 -7.41 -6.71
N HIS A 287 0.50 -8.37 -6.78
CA HIS A 287 0.82 -9.78 -6.58
C HIS A 287 1.84 -10.29 -7.61
N TYR A 288 1.61 -10.06 -8.90
CA TYR A 288 2.51 -10.52 -9.96
C TYR A 288 3.82 -9.71 -10.09
N LEU A 289 3.89 -8.53 -9.47
CA LEU A 289 5.16 -7.82 -9.19
C LEU A 289 5.92 -8.42 -7.99
N GLY A 290 5.37 -9.42 -7.31
CA GLY A 290 5.98 -10.08 -6.14
C GLY A 290 5.79 -9.33 -4.82
N ILE A 291 4.83 -8.40 -4.74
CA ILE A 291 4.60 -7.55 -3.57
C ILE A 291 3.44 -8.10 -2.72
N PRO A 292 3.60 -8.26 -1.39
CA PRO A 292 2.54 -8.76 -0.52
C PRO A 292 1.26 -7.91 -0.59
N THR A 293 0.11 -8.54 -0.84
CA THR A 293 -1.17 -7.86 -1.07
C THR A 293 -2.39 -8.77 -0.86
N SER A 294 -3.55 -8.17 -0.60
CA SER A 294 -4.87 -8.80 -0.82
C SER A 294 -5.14 -9.04 -2.32
N ARG A 295 -5.76 -10.17 -2.65
CA ARG A 295 -6.08 -10.61 -4.02
C ARG A 295 -7.52 -10.25 -4.41
N ALA A 296 -7.80 -10.19 -5.70
CA ALA A 296 -9.15 -9.91 -6.22
C ALA A 296 -9.68 -11.09 -7.05
N ALA A 297 -10.69 -11.79 -6.52
CA ALA A 297 -11.28 -12.95 -7.16
C ALA A 297 -12.16 -12.56 -8.36
N SER A 298 -12.99 -11.53 -8.22
CA SER A 298 -13.92 -11.09 -9.27
C SER A 298 -14.34 -9.63 -9.17
N LEU A 299 -14.77 -9.08 -10.30
CA LEU A 299 -15.34 -7.75 -10.44
C LEU A 299 -16.73 -7.85 -11.11
N VAL A 300 -17.76 -7.39 -10.41
CA VAL A 300 -19.14 -7.31 -10.89
C VAL A 300 -19.53 -5.85 -11.10
N LEU A 301 -20.22 -5.57 -12.20
CA LEU A 301 -20.82 -4.29 -12.56
C LEU A 301 -22.35 -4.39 -12.46
N SER A 302 -23.00 -3.29 -12.08
CA SER A 302 -24.45 -3.13 -12.05
C SER A 302 -24.90 -1.96 -12.92
N ASP A 303 -26.15 -2.02 -13.38
CA ASP A 303 -26.85 -0.88 -14.00
C ASP A 303 -27.48 0.08 -12.96
N ASP A 304 -27.35 -0.19 -11.65
CA ASP A 304 -27.79 0.72 -10.57
C ASP A 304 -26.96 2.02 -10.50
N ASP A 305 -27.66 3.16 -10.40
CA ASP A 305 -27.10 4.48 -10.14
C ASP A 305 -26.48 4.59 -8.73
N VAL A 306 -25.21 4.97 -8.66
CA VAL A 306 -24.50 5.31 -7.42
C VAL A 306 -24.01 6.76 -7.50
N TRP A 307 -24.44 7.60 -6.55
CA TRP A 307 -24.15 9.04 -6.58
C TRP A 307 -22.79 9.35 -5.96
N ARG A 308 -21.90 10.01 -6.71
CA ARG A 308 -20.56 10.40 -6.24
C ARG A 308 -20.23 11.81 -6.68
N ASP A 309 -19.80 12.63 -5.72
CA ASP A 309 -18.85 13.70 -6.00
C ASP A 309 -17.49 13.03 -6.29
N ARG A 310 -17.02 13.07 -7.54
CA ARG A 310 -15.77 12.39 -7.93
C ARG A 310 -14.54 13.06 -7.31
N PHE A 311 -14.60 14.35 -6.94
CA PHE A 311 -13.42 15.16 -6.59
C PHE A 311 -13.57 16.00 -5.30
N TYR A 312 -14.66 15.82 -4.55
CA TYR A 312 -15.02 16.59 -3.34
C TYR A 312 -15.18 18.10 -3.60
N ASN A 313 -15.66 18.47 -4.79
CA ASN A 313 -15.81 19.85 -5.26
C ASN A 313 -17.27 20.31 -5.43
N GLY A 314 -18.25 19.47 -5.08
CA GLY A 314 -19.69 19.69 -5.23
C GLY A 314 -20.31 19.15 -6.53
N ASP A 315 -19.50 18.62 -7.46
CA ASP A 315 -19.94 18.10 -8.77
C ASP A 315 -20.42 16.63 -8.65
N ILE A 316 -21.57 16.44 -8.01
CA ILE A 316 -22.17 15.12 -7.78
C ILE A 316 -22.71 14.54 -9.10
N LYS A 317 -22.16 13.41 -9.51
CA LYS A 317 -22.56 12.65 -10.71
C LYS A 317 -23.12 11.29 -10.36
N LYS A 318 -23.88 10.73 -11.29
CA LYS A 318 -24.24 9.31 -11.31
C LYS A 318 -23.07 8.52 -11.89
N GLU A 319 -22.66 7.47 -11.19
CA GLU A 319 -21.68 6.50 -11.64
C GLU A 319 -22.27 5.10 -11.46
N ARG A 320 -21.87 4.12 -12.28
CA ARG A 320 -22.44 2.76 -12.21
C ARG A 320 -21.89 1.99 -11.01
N GLY A 321 -22.77 1.36 -10.24
CA GLY A 321 -22.40 0.56 -9.07
C GLY A 321 -21.59 -0.69 -9.45
N ALA A 322 -20.66 -1.09 -8.58
CA ALA A 322 -19.85 -2.29 -8.77
C ALA A 322 -19.49 -2.95 -7.43
N ILE A 323 -19.18 -4.26 -7.48
CA ILE A 323 -18.71 -5.05 -6.34
C ILE A 323 -17.40 -5.75 -6.71
N VAL A 324 -16.45 -5.79 -5.77
CA VAL A 324 -15.25 -6.63 -5.86
C VAL A 324 -15.33 -7.72 -4.80
N LEU A 325 -15.16 -8.99 -5.18
CA LEU A 325 -14.83 -10.04 -4.22
C LEU A 325 -13.32 -10.01 -3.99
N ARG A 326 -12.93 -9.55 -2.80
CA ARG A 326 -11.53 -9.50 -2.35
C ARG A 326 -11.25 -10.69 -1.45
N VAL A 327 -10.02 -11.20 -1.46
CA VAL A 327 -9.56 -12.24 -0.53
C VAL A 327 -8.21 -11.88 0.08
N ALA A 328 -8.05 -12.14 1.37
CA ALA A 328 -6.82 -11.91 2.11
C ALA A 328 -6.61 -13.01 3.16
N LYS A 329 -5.40 -13.11 3.70
CA LYS A 329 -5.15 -13.97 4.89
C LYS A 329 -5.82 -13.43 6.14
N SER A 330 -5.88 -12.10 6.28
CA SER A 330 -6.80 -11.43 7.21
C SER A 330 -7.05 -9.97 6.83
N TRP A 331 -8.23 -9.46 7.20
CA TRP A 331 -8.61 -8.04 7.12
C TRP A 331 -8.36 -7.27 8.44
N PHE A 332 -7.62 -7.83 9.41
CA PHE A 332 -7.18 -7.10 10.61
C PHE A 332 -6.13 -6.02 10.31
N ARG A 333 -6.32 -4.85 10.91
CA ARG A 333 -5.59 -3.59 10.65
C ARG A 333 -4.95 -3.05 11.93
N ILE A 334 -3.98 -2.14 11.82
CA ILE A 334 -3.50 -1.37 12.99
C ILE A 334 -4.69 -0.66 13.67
N GLY A 335 -5.60 -0.09 12.87
CA GLY A 335 -6.85 0.52 13.34
C GLY A 335 -7.80 -0.40 14.12
N SER A 336 -7.72 -1.73 13.95
CA SER A 336 -8.50 -2.71 14.72
C SER A 336 -8.03 -2.82 16.17
N LEU A 337 -6.72 -2.70 16.41
CA LEU A 337 -6.15 -2.68 17.75
C LEU A 337 -6.30 -1.29 18.39
N GLU A 338 -6.11 -0.22 17.61
CA GLU A 338 -6.20 1.16 18.12
C GLU A 338 -7.56 1.49 18.75
N ILE A 339 -8.68 1.02 18.17
CA ILE A 339 -10.01 1.33 18.72
C ILE A 339 -10.22 0.69 20.09
N LEU A 340 -9.81 -0.57 20.27
CA LEU A 340 -9.98 -1.30 21.53
C LEU A 340 -9.14 -0.64 22.64
N THR A 341 -7.88 -0.29 22.35
CA THR A 341 -7.01 0.46 23.27
C THR A 341 -7.61 1.80 23.65
N ARG A 342 -8.21 2.53 22.71
CA ARG A 342 -8.79 3.86 22.95
C ARG A 342 -10.17 3.84 23.62
N SER A 343 -10.92 2.74 23.48
CA SER A 343 -12.17 2.49 24.20
C SER A 343 -11.95 1.84 25.57
N GLY A 344 -10.71 1.46 25.93
CA GLY A 344 -10.38 0.80 27.20
C GLY A 344 -10.73 -0.68 27.24
N GLU A 345 -11.04 -1.29 26.10
CA GLU A 345 -11.46 -2.69 25.94
C GLU A 345 -10.24 -3.65 25.97
N LEU A 346 -9.40 -3.54 27.01
CA LEU A 346 -8.07 -4.15 27.05
C LEU A 346 -8.07 -5.69 27.05
N ASP A 347 -9.10 -6.33 27.58
CA ASP A 347 -9.21 -7.79 27.52
C ASP A 347 -9.64 -8.27 26.13
N LEU A 348 -10.50 -7.51 25.45
CA LEU A 348 -10.88 -7.77 24.06
C LEU A 348 -9.70 -7.48 23.09
N LEU A 349 -8.90 -6.45 23.37
CA LEU A 349 -7.62 -6.21 22.69
C LEU A 349 -6.68 -7.42 22.83
N ARG A 350 -6.61 -8.03 24.02
CA ARG A 350 -5.79 -9.22 24.27
C ARG A 350 -6.29 -10.43 23.50
N VAL A 351 -7.60 -10.71 23.54
CA VAL A 351 -8.21 -11.84 22.83
C VAL A 351 -8.05 -11.70 21.31
N LEU A 352 -8.26 -10.50 20.75
CA LEU A 352 -8.04 -10.25 19.32
C LEU A 352 -6.56 -10.41 18.93
N LEU A 353 -5.64 -9.86 19.72
CA LEU A 353 -4.22 -9.96 19.43
C LEU A 353 -3.70 -11.40 19.55
N ASP A 354 -4.17 -12.15 20.54
CA ASP A 354 -3.81 -13.56 20.70
C ASP A 354 -4.32 -14.42 19.54
N LEU A 355 -5.56 -14.21 19.07
CA LEU A 355 -6.06 -14.86 17.86
C LEU A 355 -5.22 -14.51 16.62
N VAL A 356 -4.88 -13.23 16.41
CA VAL A 356 -4.06 -12.79 15.27
C VAL A 356 -2.67 -13.43 15.28
N ILE A 357 -2.06 -13.63 16.46
CA ILE A 357 -0.75 -14.28 16.60
C ILE A 357 -0.84 -15.78 16.31
N ASP A 358 -1.83 -16.48 16.90
CA ASP A 358 -2.02 -17.93 16.72
C ASP A 358 -2.30 -18.30 15.24
N GLU A 359 -3.15 -17.52 14.56
CA GLU A 359 -3.55 -17.78 13.16
C GLU A 359 -2.49 -17.44 12.12
N HIS A 360 -1.70 -16.39 12.34
CA HIS A 360 -0.91 -15.76 11.27
C HIS A 360 0.59 -15.67 11.57
N PHE A 361 1.00 -15.92 12.81
CA PHE A 361 2.40 -15.87 13.23
C PHE A 361 2.83 -17.18 13.95
N PRO A 362 2.63 -18.38 13.36
CA PRO A 362 2.84 -19.68 14.02
C PRO A 362 4.31 -19.97 14.41
N SER A 363 5.26 -19.11 14.04
CA SER A 363 6.63 -19.12 14.58
C SER A 363 6.77 -18.49 15.98
N ILE A 364 5.71 -17.87 16.50
CA ILE A 364 5.64 -17.25 17.83
C ILE A 364 4.93 -18.22 18.77
N SER A 365 5.60 -18.62 19.85
CA SER A 365 4.98 -19.47 20.87
C SER A 365 3.96 -18.67 21.67
N MET A 366 2.71 -19.13 21.72
CA MET A 366 1.64 -18.51 22.53
C MET A 366 1.90 -18.55 24.05
N ASN A 367 2.88 -19.35 24.48
CA ASN A 367 3.37 -19.45 25.85
C ASN A 367 4.63 -18.60 26.12
N ASP A 368 5.20 -17.92 25.12
CA ASP A 368 6.29 -16.96 25.35
C ASP A 368 5.71 -15.67 25.97
N SER A 369 6.28 -15.22 27.09
CA SER A 369 5.93 -13.95 27.72
C SER A 369 6.15 -12.75 26.79
N ASN A 370 7.02 -12.89 25.79
CA ASN A 370 7.35 -11.87 24.79
C ASN A 370 6.58 -12.02 23.47
N LYS A 371 5.53 -12.84 23.38
CA LYS A 371 4.77 -13.04 22.12
C LYS A 371 4.34 -11.74 21.42
N TYR A 372 3.88 -10.74 22.17
CA TYR A 372 3.50 -9.42 21.61
C TYR A 372 4.71 -8.61 21.11
N LEU A 373 5.89 -8.79 21.72
CA LEU A 373 7.14 -8.16 21.30
C LEU A 373 7.69 -8.82 20.04
N ALA A 374 7.60 -10.15 19.93
CA ALA A 374 7.94 -10.90 18.73
C ALA A 374 7.02 -10.55 17.55
N PHE A 375 5.71 -10.45 17.81
CA PHE A 375 4.72 -9.97 16.84
C PHE A 375 5.05 -8.55 16.36
N PHE A 376 5.26 -7.61 17.28
CA PHE A 376 5.61 -6.23 16.92
C PHE A 376 6.91 -6.16 16.11
N SER A 377 7.93 -6.93 16.48
CA SER A 377 9.19 -7.05 15.73
C SER A 377 8.95 -7.52 14.29
N ARG A 378 8.11 -8.55 14.11
CA ARG A 378 7.78 -9.10 12.79
C ARG A 378 7.05 -8.07 11.93
N VAL A 379 6.00 -7.42 12.45
CA VAL A 379 5.22 -6.41 11.72
C VAL A 379 6.07 -5.19 11.36
N VAL A 380 6.97 -4.73 12.25
CA VAL A 380 7.92 -3.65 11.95
C VAL A 380 8.85 -4.02 10.79
N SER A 381 9.38 -5.25 10.77
CA SER A 381 10.30 -5.72 9.75
C SER A 381 9.62 -5.93 8.39
N GLU A 382 8.45 -6.57 8.37
CA GLU A 382 7.68 -6.81 7.14
C GLU A 382 7.09 -5.52 6.56
N THR A 383 6.67 -4.56 7.39
CA THR A 383 6.24 -3.23 6.92
C THR A 383 7.41 -2.45 6.30
N ALA A 384 8.64 -2.63 6.80
CA ALA A 384 9.83 -2.03 6.18
C ALA A 384 10.14 -2.63 4.80
N ASP A 385 10.00 -3.95 4.64
CA ASP A 385 10.13 -4.63 3.34
C ASP A 385 9.00 -4.22 2.37
N LEU A 386 7.74 -4.24 2.81
CA LEU A 386 6.58 -3.84 2.02
C LEU A 386 6.76 -2.44 1.41
N ILE A 387 7.16 -1.46 2.22
CA ILE A 387 7.35 -0.08 1.76
C ILE A 387 8.59 0.02 0.86
N ALA A 388 9.67 -0.70 1.15
CA ALA A 388 10.83 -0.75 0.23
C ALA A 388 10.46 -1.37 -1.14
N LEU A 389 9.61 -2.40 -1.16
CA LEU A 389 9.04 -2.99 -2.37
C LEU A 389 8.17 -1.98 -3.13
N TRP A 390 7.25 -1.27 -2.46
CA TRP A 390 6.46 -0.19 -3.08
C TRP A 390 7.35 0.85 -3.76
N MET A 391 8.40 1.32 -3.08
CA MET A 391 9.35 2.29 -3.63
C MET A 391 10.13 1.73 -4.84
N SER A 392 10.46 0.44 -4.84
CA SER A 392 11.23 -0.21 -5.93
C SER A 392 10.47 -0.31 -7.27
N VAL A 393 9.14 -0.30 -7.23
CA VAL A 393 8.25 -0.29 -8.41
C VAL A 393 7.57 1.06 -8.65
N GLY A 394 7.84 2.07 -7.82
CA GLY A 394 7.26 3.42 -7.96
C GLY A 394 5.79 3.49 -7.55
N PHE A 395 5.32 2.59 -6.67
CA PHE A 395 3.95 2.58 -6.18
C PHE A 395 3.76 3.58 -5.03
N ALA A 396 2.83 4.51 -5.22
CA ALA A 396 2.30 5.38 -4.19
C ALA A 396 0.87 4.93 -3.83
N HIS A 397 0.61 4.62 -2.56
CA HIS A 397 -0.70 4.14 -2.09
C HIS A 397 -1.74 5.28 -1.97
N GLY A 398 -1.29 6.51 -1.70
CA GLY A 398 -2.13 7.72 -1.64
C GLY A 398 -3.04 7.88 -0.41
N VAL A 399 -3.22 6.83 0.41
CA VAL A 399 -4.07 6.86 1.62
C VAL A 399 -3.48 5.97 2.74
N CYS A 400 -2.26 6.25 3.17
CA CYS A 400 -1.57 5.46 4.22
C CYS A 400 -2.05 5.81 5.65
N ASN A 401 -3.36 5.73 5.89
CA ASN A 401 -3.93 5.78 7.24
C ASN A 401 -3.63 4.48 8.01
N THR A 402 -3.74 4.49 9.35
CA THR A 402 -3.59 3.25 10.15
C THR A 402 -4.74 2.25 9.95
N ASP A 403 -5.93 2.71 9.53
CA ASP A 403 -7.02 1.87 9.05
C ASP A 403 -6.65 1.09 7.78
N ASN A 404 -5.69 1.55 6.96
CA ASN A 404 -5.27 0.88 5.73
C ASN A 404 -3.96 0.09 5.86
N PHE A 405 -3.41 -0.05 7.07
CA PHE A 405 -2.23 -0.87 7.33
C PHE A 405 -2.66 -2.22 7.92
N SER A 406 -2.53 -3.30 7.15
CA SER A 406 -2.78 -4.67 7.62
C SER A 406 -1.79 -5.07 8.71
N LEU A 407 -2.25 -5.84 9.71
CA LEU A 407 -1.34 -6.44 10.70
C LEU A 407 -0.41 -7.50 10.09
N LEU A 408 -0.72 -8.02 8.90
CA LEU A 408 0.09 -9.02 8.18
C LEU A 408 1.04 -8.34 7.16
N SER A 409 1.21 -7.01 7.24
CA SER A 409 2.08 -6.23 6.34
C SER A 409 1.84 -6.49 4.84
N ILE A 410 0.56 -6.67 4.46
CA ILE A 410 0.11 -6.75 3.06
C ILE A 410 -0.52 -5.43 2.59
N THR A 411 -0.39 -5.12 1.30
CA THR A 411 -1.10 -4.03 0.63
C THR A 411 -2.62 -4.30 0.64
N ILE A 412 -3.43 -3.33 1.08
CA ILE A 412 -4.90 -3.43 1.16
C ILE A 412 -5.57 -2.10 0.77
N ASP A 413 -6.90 -2.12 0.57
CA ASP A 413 -7.74 -0.94 0.33
C ASP A 413 -7.23 0.05 -0.74
N TYR A 414 -7.05 -0.50 -1.94
CA TYR A 414 -6.73 0.25 -3.16
C TYR A 414 -7.81 1.30 -3.50
N GLY A 415 -7.46 2.58 -3.32
CA GLY A 415 -8.26 3.71 -3.78
C GLY A 415 -7.45 4.57 -4.77
N PRO A 416 -7.08 5.82 -4.41
CA PRO A 416 -6.26 6.69 -5.23
C PRO A 416 -4.77 6.37 -5.11
N PHE A 417 -4.39 5.12 -5.42
CA PHE A 417 -3.00 4.75 -5.63
C PHE A 417 -2.50 5.24 -7.00
N GLY A 418 -1.20 5.12 -7.24
CA GLY A 418 -0.65 5.26 -8.58
C GLY A 418 0.76 4.68 -8.66
N PHE A 419 1.07 4.01 -9.76
CA PHE A 419 2.45 3.84 -10.19
C PHE A 419 2.90 5.14 -10.86
N MET A 420 4.05 5.68 -10.48
CA MET A 420 4.60 6.88 -11.11
C MET A 420 4.99 6.61 -12.56
N ASP A 421 4.64 7.55 -13.46
CA ASP A 421 5.11 7.54 -14.84
C ASP A 421 6.54 8.11 -14.89
N SER A 422 6.69 9.45 -14.85
CA SER A 422 7.97 10.11 -14.60
C SER A 422 8.39 9.99 -13.13
N TYR A 423 9.69 9.89 -12.86
CA TYR A 423 10.19 9.95 -11.48
C TYR A 423 9.98 11.35 -10.86
N ASP A 424 9.19 11.37 -9.80
CA ASP A 424 8.97 12.53 -8.93
C ASP A 424 8.89 12.04 -7.48
N PRO A 425 9.87 12.33 -6.62
CA PRO A 425 9.80 11.95 -5.20
C PRO A 425 8.65 12.67 -4.47
N GLY A 426 8.15 13.78 -5.03
CA GLY A 426 6.97 14.49 -4.55
C GLY A 426 5.64 13.93 -5.07
N PHE A 427 5.62 12.85 -5.86
CA PHE A 427 4.41 12.34 -6.53
C PHE A 427 3.28 12.01 -5.54
N VAL A 428 2.11 12.59 -5.78
CA VAL A 428 0.86 12.34 -5.04
C VAL A 428 -0.20 11.86 -6.04
N PRO A 429 -0.67 10.60 -5.96
CA PRO A 429 -1.75 10.11 -6.83
C PRO A 429 -3.14 10.55 -6.37
N ASN A 430 -3.29 10.96 -5.11
CA ASN A 430 -4.56 11.31 -4.48
C ASN A 430 -4.78 12.83 -4.49
N ILE A 431 -5.71 13.33 -5.32
CA ILE A 431 -6.01 14.76 -5.38
C ILE A 431 -6.69 15.32 -4.12
N SER A 432 -7.06 14.46 -3.17
CA SER A 432 -7.64 14.84 -1.87
C SER A 432 -6.59 14.88 -0.74
N ASP A 433 -5.30 14.76 -1.06
CA ASP A 433 -4.17 14.91 -0.15
C ASP A 433 -3.50 16.28 -0.38
N ASP A 434 -4.22 17.36 -0.02
CA ASP A 434 -3.77 18.75 -0.21
C ASP A 434 -2.45 19.05 0.53
N GLU A 435 -2.25 18.45 1.71
CA GLU A 435 -0.99 18.53 2.47
C GLU A 435 0.15 17.68 1.88
N ARG A 436 -0.13 16.88 0.84
CA ARG A 436 0.78 15.91 0.21
C ARG A 436 1.37 14.92 1.22
N ARG A 437 0.65 14.59 2.29
CA ARG A 437 1.09 13.74 3.40
C ARG A 437 1.49 12.34 2.91
N TYR A 438 0.80 11.83 1.91
CA TYR A 438 0.96 10.50 1.33
C TYR A 438 1.65 10.53 -0.04
N ASN A 439 2.49 11.55 -0.28
CA ASN A 439 3.44 11.53 -1.39
C ASN A 439 4.42 10.35 -1.29
N ILE A 440 4.91 9.88 -2.45
CA ILE A 440 5.72 8.66 -2.52
C ILE A 440 7.00 8.73 -1.67
N GLY A 441 7.72 9.85 -1.69
CA GLY A 441 8.94 10.06 -0.90
C GLY A 441 8.73 10.09 0.60
N ASN A 442 7.48 10.25 1.08
CA ASN A 442 7.14 10.26 2.49
C ASN A 442 6.59 8.92 3.02
N GLN A 443 6.34 7.92 2.16
CA GLN A 443 5.72 6.66 2.58
C GLN A 443 6.51 5.94 3.68
N ALA A 444 7.84 5.96 3.65
CA ALA A 444 8.68 5.38 4.70
C ALA A 444 8.50 6.05 6.07
N ASN A 445 8.37 7.39 6.11
CA ASN A 445 8.09 8.13 7.34
C ASN A 445 6.67 7.88 7.86
N VAL A 446 5.72 7.69 6.96
CA VAL A 446 4.34 7.32 7.31
C VAL A 446 4.25 5.89 7.85
N GLY A 447 5.02 4.95 7.30
CA GLY A 447 5.18 3.61 7.87
C GLY A 447 5.68 3.67 9.32
N MET A 448 6.74 4.44 9.58
CA MET A 448 7.25 4.70 10.94
C MET A 448 6.17 5.31 11.86
N PHE A 449 5.37 6.27 11.37
CA PHE A 449 4.25 6.85 12.11
C PHE A 449 3.17 5.81 12.43
N ASN A 450 2.80 4.97 11.46
CA ASN A 450 1.78 3.93 11.64
C ASN A 450 2.26 2.80 12.58
N LEU A 451 3.53 2.40 12.51
CA LEU A 451 4.13 1.45 13.45
C LEU A 451 4.24 2.03 14.88
N ASN A 452 4.50 3.33 15.04
CA ASN A 452 4.38 4.03 16.32
C ASN A 452 2.93 4.03 16.85
N LYS A 453 1.92 4.04 15.97
CA LYS A 453 0.52 3.88 16.36
C LYS A 453 0.17 2.46 16.78
N LEU A 454 0.71 1.45 16.11
CA LEU A 454 0.65 0.06 16.56
C LEU A 454 1.29 -0.10 17.96
N LEU A 455 2.48 0.47 18.20
CA LEU A 455 3.11 0.47 19.52
C LEU A 455 2.25 1.16 20.59
N GLN A 456 1.64 2.31 20.26
CA GLN A 456 0.69 2.99 21.15
C GLN A 456 -0.54 2.13 21.47
N ALA A 457 -1.04 1.33 20.52
CA ALA A 457 -2.13 0.38 20.75
C ALA A 457 -1.69 -0.79 21.65
N LEU A 458 -0.50 -1.35 21.45
CA LEU A 458 0.02 -2.50 22.20
C LEU A 458 0.46 -2.15 23.64
N ASN A 459 0.87 -0.91 23.89
CA ASN A 459 1.45 -0.46 25.16
C ASN A 459 0.69 -0.86 26.46
N PRO A 460 -0.66 -0.93 26.53
CA PRO A 460 -1.35 -1.39 27.74
C PRO A 460 -1.09 -2.86 28.09
N LEU A 461 -0.72 -3.70 27.11
CA LEU A 461 -0.46 -5.14 27.31
C LEU A 461 1.00 -5.48 27.62
N LEU A 462 1.93 -4.52 27.48
CA LEU A 462 3.37 -4.72 27.62
C LEU A 462 3.86 -4.36 29.03
N ASP A 463 4.82 -5.11 29.58
CA ASP A 463 5.52 -4.72 30.81
C ASP A 463 6.53 -3.55 30.58
N PRO A 464 7.13 -2.93 31.62
CA PRO A 464 8.09 -1.83 31.46
C PRO A 464 9.35 -2.16 30.64
N ARG A 465 9.87 -3.39 30.73
CA ARG A 465 11.02 -3.87 29.95
C ARG A 465 10.59 -4.11 28.49
N GLN A 466 9.42 -4.71 28.26
CA GLN A 466 8.88 -4.93 26.93
C GLN A 466 8.60 -3.61 26.20
N LYS A 467 8.11 -2.58 26.90
CA LYS A 467 7.97 -1.22 26.36
C LYS A 467 9.31 -0.62 25.89
N GLN A 468 10.39 -0.84 26.64
CA GLN A 468 11.73 -0.40 26.26
C GLN A 468 12.24 -1.15 25.03
N LEU A 469 12.12 -2.48 25.00
CA LEU A 469 12.53 -3.32 23.87
C LEU A 469 11.72 -3.01 22.60
N ALA A 470 10.41 -2.78 22.72
CA ALA A 470 9.55 -2.42 21.59
C ALA A 470 9.89 -1.03 21.04
N SER A 471 10.31 -0.10 21.90
CA SER A 471 10.83 1.21 21.45
C SER A 471 12.13 1.03 20.64
N GLN A 472 13.06 0.17 21.09
CA GLN A 472 14.31 -0.13 20.37
C GLN A 472 14.08 -0.85 19.02
N ILE A 473 13.11 -1.76 18.95
CA ILE A 473 12.67 -2.40 17.70
C ILE A 473 12.17 -1.35 16.70
N LEU A 474 11.36 -0.41 17.16
CA LEU A 474 10.84 0.68 16.32
C LEU A 474 11.96 1.65 15.89
N GLU A 475 12.90 1.97 16.78
CA GLU A 475 14.09 2.78 16.46
C GLU A 475 14.94 2.16 15.34
N GLY A 476 14.95 0.82 15.21
CA GLY A 476 15.63 0.09 14.13
C GLY A 476 14.87 -0.03 12.80
N TYR A 477 13.64 0.50 12.68
CA TYR A 477 12.87 0.49 11.42
C TYR A 477 13.57 1.21 10.25
N PRO A 478 14.15 2.42 10.42
CA PRO A 478 14.73 3.15 9.29
C PRO A 478 15.90 2.40 8.64
N ASP A 479 16.75 1.76 9.43
CA ASP A 479 17.93 1.03 8.94
C ASP A 479 17.51 -0.25 8.19
N GLN A 480 16.47 -0.95 8.67
CA GLN A 480 15.88 -2.09 7.94
C GLN A 480 15.32 -1.64 6.58
N TYR A 481 14.53 -0.56 6.56
CA TYR A 481 14.00 0.02 5.32
C TYR A 481 15.11 0.46 4.36
N TYR A 482 16.12 1.22 4.82
CA TYR A 482 17.20 1.72 3.95
C TYR A 482 18.10 0.60 3.42
N LYS A 483 18.40 -0.41 4.24
CA LYS A 483 19.10 -1.62 3.78
C LYS A 483 18.32 -2.29 2.66
N ARG A 484 17.03 -2.55 2.87
CA ARG A 484 16.19 -3.28 1.92
C ARG A 484 15.92 -2.49 0.63
N PHE A 485 15.67 -1.19 0.74
CA PHE A 485 15.62 -0.26 -0.40
C PHE A 485 16.91 -0.35 -1.23
N THR A 486 18.07 -0.32 -0.58
CA THR A 486 19.36 -0.38 -1.28
C THR A 486 19.56 -1.75 -1.96
N GLU A 487 19.21 -2.86 -1.33
CA GLU A 487 19.23 -4.20 -1.94
C GLU A 487 18.35 -4.28 -3.20
N LEU A 488 17.11 -3.79 -3.13
CA LEU A 488 16.18 -3.79 -4.26
C LEU A 488 16.71 -2.93 -5.41
N PHE A 489 17.14 -1.69 -5.16
CA PHE A 489 17.67 -0.82 -6.21
C PHE A 489 19.01 -1.31 -6.78
N LYS A 490 19.85 -2.02 -6.01
CA LYS A 490 21.02 -2.73 -6.55
C LYS A 490 20.64 -3.83 -7.51
N ALA A 491 19.63 -4.63 -7.19
CA ALA A 491 19.12 -5.67 -8.08
C ALA A 491 18.57 -5.06 -9.39
N LYS A 492 17.83 -3.95 -9.28
CA LYS A 492 17.35 -3.16 -10.44
C LYS A 492 18.48 -2.60 -11.30
N LEU A 493 19.67 -2.39 -10.75
CA LEU A 493 20.90 -2.01 -11.45
C LEU A 493 21.77 -3.20 -11.90
N GLY A 494 21.40 -4.44 -11.56
CA GLY A 494 22.16 -5.67 -11.89
C GLY A 494 23.41 -5.90 -11.04
N LEU A 495 23.62 -5.10 -9.98
CA LEU A 495 24.85 -5.09 -9.17
C LEU A 495 24.93 -6.29 -8.22
N LEU A 496 26.09 -6.95 -8.18
CA LEU A 496 26.41 -8.04 -7.26
C LEU A 496 27.34 -7.56 -6.13
N GLY A 497 27.47 -8.37 -5.08
CA GLY A 497 28.28 -8.06 -3.89
C GLY A 497 27.80 -6.83 -3.11
N SER A 498 28.69 -6.21 -2.33
CA SER A 498 28.44 -4.97 -1.59
C SER A 498 29.53 -3.94 -1.84
N GLY A 499 29.13 -2.73 -2.24
CA GLY A 499 29.99 -1.55 -2.31
C GLY A 499 29.48 -0.46 -1.39
N SER A 500 30.38 0.25 -0.69
CA SER A 500 30.01 1.43 0.12
C SER A 500 29.49 2.60 -0.71
N ASP A 501 29.74 2.57 -2.01
CA ASP A 501 29.30 3.51 -3.04
C ASP A 501 27.95 3.14 -3.69
N ASP A 502 27.40 1.95 -3.43
CA ASP A 502 26.13 1.47 -4.02
C ASP A 502 24.98 2.50 -3.83
N GLY A 503 24.83 3.03 -2.60
CA GLY A 503 23.79 3.99 -2.26
C GLY A 503 23.94 5.36 -2.93
N TYR A 504 25.17 5.81 -3.18
CA TYR A 504 25.43 7.06 -3.90
C TYR A 504 25.10 6.91 -5.39
N LEU A 505 25.48 5.77 -6.00
CA LEU A 505 25.18 5.45 -7.40
C LEU A 505 23.66 5.39 -7.67
N ILE A 506 22.89 4.83 -6.73
CA ILE A 506 21.41 4.81 -6.77
C ILE A 506 20.84 6.24 -6.62
N ALA A 507 21.26 6.98 -5.59
CA ALA A 507 20.76 8.33 -5.34
C ALA A 507 21.07 9.28 -6.51
N PHE A 508 22.22 9.13 -7.15
CA PHE A 508 22.60 9.92 -8.32
C PHE A 508 21.73 9.58 -9.54
N LEU A 509 21.45 8.29 -9.83
CA LEU A 509 20.53 7.92 -10.91
C LEU A 509 19.15 8.54 -10.69
N LEU A 510 18.59 8.38 -9.49
CA LEU A 510 17.28 8.93 -9.15
C LEU A 510 17.25 10.46 -9.25
N LYS A 511 18.37 11.14 -8.98
CA LYS A 511 18.47 12.59 -9.18
C LYS A 511 18.43 12.98 -10.66
N LEU A 512 19.20 12.31 -11.52
CA LEU A 512 19.14 12.52 -12.97
C LEU A 512 17.70 12.32 -13.51
N MET A 513 17.01 11.28 -13.02
CA MET A 513 15.61 10.99 -13.39
C MET A 513 14.64 12.07 -12.89
N GLU A 514 14.87 12.65 -11.70
CA GLU A 514 14.06 13.74 -11.14
C GLU A 514 14.17 15.01 -11.98
N ASP A 515 15.38 15.37 -12.41
CA ASP A 515 15.64 16.66 -13.05
C ASP A 515 15.17 16.71 -14.51
N VAL A 516 15.24 15.59 -15.24
CA VAL A 516 14.69 15.48 -16.62
C VAL A 516 13.30 14.86 -16.70
N LYS A 517 12.72 14.44 -15.57
CA LYS A 517 11.43 13.71 -15.48
C LYS A 517 11.38 12.44 -16.34
N ALA A 518 12.47 11.67 -16.35
CA ALA A 518 12.56 10.38 -17.03
C ALA A 518 11.56 9.37 -16.47
N ASP A 519 11.09 8.44 -17.31
CA ASP A 519 10.12 7.41 -16.93
C ASP A 519 10.74 6.40 -15.94
N PHE A 520 10.08 6.20 -14.79
CA PHE A 520 10.65 5.42 -13.70
C PHE A 520 10.84 3.94 -14.09
N THR A 521 9.77 3.28 -14.51
CA THR A 521 9.79 1.87 -14.89
C THR A 521 10.71 1.62 -16.08
N MET A 522 10.57 2.43 -17.14
CA MET A 522 11.25 2.19 -18.40
C MET A 522 12.72 2.56 -18.37
N THR A 523 13.16 3.53 -17.55
CA THR A 523 14.60 3.79 -17.36
C THR A 523 15.31 2.54 -16.82
N PHE A 524 14.82 1.95 -15.73
CA PHE A 524 15.42 0.73 -15.16
C PHE A 524 15.29 -0.46 -16.10
N ARG A 525 14.16 -0.60 -16.80
CA ARG A 525 13.94 -1.69 -17.76
C ARG A 525 14.92 -1.63 -18.93
N GLN A 526 14.99 -0.47 -19.59
CA GLN A 526 15.81 -0.27 -20.79
C GLN A 526 17.32 -0.29 -20.48
N LEU A 527 17.74 0.20 -19.30
CA LEU A 527 19.10 0.06 -18.79
C LEU A 527 19.52 -1.43 -18.68
N GLY A 528 18.56 -2.31 -18.34
CA GLY A 528 18.75 -3.75 -18.29
C GLY A 528 18.60 -4.49 -19.63
N GLU A 529 18.18 -3.82 -20.69
CA GLU A 529 18.02 -4.39 -22.04
C GLU A 529 19.16 -3.93 -22.98
N MET A 530 19.72 -2.73 -22.78
CA MET A 530 20.81 -2.18 -23.60
C MET A 530 22.18 -2.83 -23.29
N SER A 531 23.09 -2.85 -24.27
CA SER A 531 24.46 -3.36 -24.08
C SER A 531 25.39 -2.34 -23.42
N LEU A 532 26.48 -2.81 -22.80
CA LEU A 532 27.45 -1.92 -22.15
C LEU A 532 28.16 -0.98 -23.15
N ASP A 533 28.38 -1.39 -24.40
CA ASP A 533 29.06 -0.55 -25.38
C ASP A 533 28.19 0.66 -25.80
N HIS A 534 26.90 0.43 -26.08
CA HIS A 534 25.94 1.51 -26.35
C HIS A 534 25.77 2.45 -25.14
N LEU A 535 25.86 1.94 -23.90
CA LEU A 535 25.90 2.78 -22.69
C LEU A 535 27.18 3.62 -22.64
N LYS A 536 28.34 2.96 -22.74
CA LYS A 536 29.69 3.54 -22.61
C LYS A 536 29.94 4.66 -23.60
N ASP A 537 29.60 4.44 -24.86
CA ASP A 537 29.82 5.40 -25.94
C ASP A 537 28.62 6.37 -26.10
N VAL A 538 27.60 6.25 -25.23
CA VAL A 538 26.33 7.01 -25.21
C VAL A 538 25.57 6.97 -26.54
N SER A 539 25.83 5.94 -27.35
CA SER A 539 25.18 5.67 -28.63
C SER A 539 23.85 4.93 -28.40
N ILE A 540 22.84 5.66 -27.94
CA ILE A 540 21.53 5.11 -27.55
C ILE A 540 20.67 4.84 -28.80
N PRO A 541 20.18 3.61 -29.04
CA PRO A 541 19.23 3.33 -30.12
C PRO A 541 17.81 3.83 -29.83
N GLN A 542 17.06 4.15 -30.89
CA GLN A 542 15.78 4.90 -30.84
C GLN A 542 14.70 4.26 -29.95
N GLU A 543 14.67 2.93 -29.87
CA GLU A 543 13.74 2.14 -29.07
C GLU A 543 13.97 2.29 -27.56
N PHE A 544 15.18 2.66 -27.12
CA PHE A 544 15.54 2.93 -25.73
C PHE A 544 15.14 4.36 -25.31
N TRP A 545 13.87 4.70 -25.57
CA TRP A 545 13.33 6.05 -25.47
C TRP A 545 13.44 6.70 -24.09
N ALA A 546 13.42 5.93 -23.00
CA ALA A 546 13.58 6.44 -21.63
C ALA A 546 15.06 6.70 -21.32
N ILE A 547 15.97 5.92 -21.90
CA ILE A 547 17.42 6.19 -21.84
C ILE A 547 17.77 7.46 -22.64
N HIS A 548 17.13 7.67 -23.80
CA HIS A 548 17.20 8.96 -24.50
C HIS A 548 16.65 10.14 -23.67
N ASP A 549 15.63 9.92 -22.83
CA ASP A 549 15.05 10.99 -22.00
C ASP A 549 15.96 11.35 -20.81
N ILE A 550 16.58 10.36 -20.14
CA ILE A 550 17.56 10.63 -19.07
C ILE A 550 18.91 11.15 -19.57
N ALA A 551 19.36 10.72 -20.75
CA ALA A 551 20.63 11.16 -21.36
C ALA A 551 20.66 12.64 -21.77
N LYS A 552 19.53 13.35 -21.66
CA LYS A 552 19.46 14.82 -21.78
C LYS A 552 20.09 15.54 -20.58
N HIS A 553 20.32 14.84 -19.48
CA HIS A 553 21.00 15.42 -18.31
C HIS A 553 22.52 15.46 -18.55
N GLU A 554 23.14 16.63 -18.38
CA GLU A 554 24.58 16.85 -18.64
C GLU A 554 25.50 15.85 -17.92
N LEU A 555 25.15 15.49 -16.68
CA LEU A 555 25.88 14.52 -15.85
C LEU A 555 25.58 13.03 -16.15
N PHE A 556 24.77 12.67 -17.15
CA PHE A 556 24.43 11.27 -17.43
C PHE A 556 25.66 10.42 -17.80
N SER A 557 26.58 10.95 -18.62
CA SER A 557 27.83 10.28 -18.98
C SER A 557 28.71 10.00 -17.75
N SER A 558 28.79 10.94 -16.81
CA SER A 558 29.48 10.78 -15.53
C SER A 558 28.87 9.67 -14.67
N TRP A 559 27.54 9.57 -14.64
CA TRP A 559 26.85 8.47 -13.96
C TRP A 559 27.09 7.12 -14.64
N VAL A 560 27.05 7.05 -15.97
CA VAL A 560 27.37 5.82 -16.73
C VAL A 560 28.81 5.37 -16.45
N ALA A 561 29.78 6.28 -16.42
CA ALA A 561 31.17 5.94 -16.09
C ALA A 561 31.30 5.31 -14.69
N MET A 562 30.60 5.86 -13.68
CA MET A 562 30.51 5.27 -12.35
C MET A 562 29.82 3.90 -12.34
N TYR A 563 28.71 3.75 -13.08
CA TYR A 563 27.95 2.50 -13.18
C TYR A 563 28.78 1.37 -13.79
N LEU A 564 29.50 1.65 -14.88
CA LEU A 564 30.39 0.70 -15.53
C LEU A 564 31.57 0.29 -14.62
N LEU A 565 32.22 1.26 -13.95
CA LEU A 565 33.28 0.97 -12.97
C LEU A 565 32.77 0.14 -11.78
N ARG A 566 31.51 0.33 -11.38
CA ARG A 566 30.89 -0.48 -10.31
C ARG A 566 30.48 -1.87 -10.79
N LEU A 567 30.05 -2.02 -12.05
CA LEU A 567 29.76 -3.32 -12.68
C LEU A 567 31.00 -4.19 -12.83
N GLN A 568 32.19 -3.61 -13.07
CA GLN A 568 33.46 -4.36 -13.13
C GLN A 568 33.80 -5.14 -11.85
N ARG A 569 33.13 -4.85 -10.72
CA ARG A 569 33.27 -5.62 -9.47
C ARG A 569 32.36 -6.86 -9.40
N ASN A 570 31.46 -7.04 -10.37
CA ASN A 570 30.71 -8.28 -10.55
C ASN A 570 31.64 -9.30 -11.22
N ALA A 571 32.41 -10.05 -10.43
CA ALA A 571 33.28 -11.11 -10.96
C ALA A 571 32.46 -12.15 -11.77
N ASP A 572 33.02 -12.57 -12.90
CA ASP A 572 32.48 -13.59 -13.82
C ASP A 572 31.04 -13.33 -14.35
N ASP A 573 30.59 -12.08 -14.32
CA ASP A 573 29.23 -11.68 -14.71
C ASP A 573 29.10 -11.37 -16.21
N SER A 574 28.54 -12.32 -16.98
CA SER A 574 28.30 -12.12 -18.41
C SER A 574 27.24 -11.03 -18.66
N GLU A 575 27.33 -10.31 -19.80
CA GLU A 575 26.25 -9.40 -20.20
C GLU A 575 24.89 -10.13 -20.31
N SER A 576 24.89 -11.37 -20.79
CA SER A 576 23.64 -12.14 -20.93
C SER A 576 22.97 -12.39 -19.58
N ASP A 577 23.76 -12.57 -18.51
CA ASP A 577 23.25 -12.83 -17.17
C ASP A 577 22.94 -11.55 -16.40
N ARG A 578 23.70 -10.46 -16.60
CA ARG A 578 23.30 -9.11 -16.17
C ARG A 578 21.92 -8.77 -16.73
N LYS A 579 21.72 -8.91 -18.04
CA LYS A 579 20.45 -8.66 -18.74
C LYS A 579 19.33 -9.56 -18.21
N ARG A 580 19.59 -10.87 -18.08
CA ARG A 580 18.64 -11.84 -17.51
C ARG A 580 18.18 -11.48 -16.10
N ARG A 581 19.12 -11.14 -15.20
CA ARG A 581 18.82 -10.73 -13.82
C ARG A 581 18.03 -9.43 -13.78
N MET A 582 18.47 -8.38 -14.50
CA MET A 582 17.78 -7.10 -14.53
C MET A 582 16.36 -7.22 -15.10
N ALA A 583 16.18 -7.99 -16.19
CA ALA A 583 14.85 -8.25 -16.75
C ALA A 583 13.90 -8.99 -15.78
N SER A 584 14.44 -9.78 -14.85
CA SER A 584 13.65 -10.51 -13.85
C SER A 584 13.18 -9.67 -12.65
N VAL A 585 13.72 -8.46 -12.47
CA VAL A 585 13.37 -7.54 -11.36
C VAL A 585 12.92 -6.14 -11.81
N ASN A 586 13.16 -5.78 -13.08
CA ASN A 586 12.63 -4.57 -13.70
C ASN A 586 11.42 -4.94 -14.58
N PRO A 587 10.19 -4.58 -14.15
CA PRO A 587 9.01 -4.86 -14.96
C PRO A 587 9.04 -4.06 -16.27
N ARG A 588 8.52 -4.67 -17.33
CA ARG A 588 8.20 -4.03 -18.61
C ARG A 588 6.84 -3.31 -18.52
N TYR A 589 5.90 -3.85 -17.72
CA TYR A 589 4.56 -3.29 -17.52
C TYR A 589 4.25 -3.09 -16.04
N VAL A 590 3.65 -1.94 -15.71
CA VAL A 590 3.02 -1.64 -14.41
C VAL A 590 1.65 -1.01 -14.68
N LEU A 591 0.72 -1.06 -13.73
CA LEU A 591 -0.63 -0.49 -13.89
C LEU A 591 -0.60 1.05 -13.82
N ARG A 592 -0.13 1.69 -14.90
CA ARG A 592 -0.11 3.15 -15.04
C ARG A 592 -1.54 3.70 -14.97
N ASN A 593 -1.72 4.88 -14.40
CA ASN A 593 -3.05 5.46 -14.18
C ASN A 593 -3.87 5.60 -15.49
N TRP A 594 -3.21 5.84 -16.63
CA TRP A 594 -3.86 5.93 -17.94
C TRP A 594 -4.35 4.58 -18.49
N MET A 595 -3.68 3.46 -18.16
CA MET A 595 -4.15 2.12 -18.53
C MET A 595 -5.47 1.82 -17.79
N ALA A 596 -5.49 2.07 -16.47
CA ALA A 596 -6.69 1.89 -15.67
C ALA A 596 -7.84 2.77 -16.17
N GLU A 597 -7.58 4.05 -16.48
CA GLU A 597 -8.58 4.97 -17.03
C GLU A 597 -9.11 4.51 -18.40
N SER A 598 -8.25 4.04 -19.31
CA SER A 598 -8.66 3.47 -20.61
C SER A 598 -9.60 2.28 -20.43
N ALA A 599 -9.26 1.36 -19.53
CA ALA A 599 -10.10 0.20 -19.20
C ALA A 599 -11.44 0.58 -18.55
N ILE A 600 -11.46 1.62 -17.71
CA ILE A 600 -12.69 2.17 -17.10
C ILE A 600 -13.62 2.74 -18.18
N GLN A 601 -13.10 3.58 -19.08
CA GLN A 601 -13.92 4.25 -20.11
C GLN A 601 -14.56 3.27 -21.11
N LYS A 602 -13.95 2.09 -21.32
CA LYS A 602 -14.55 0.97 -22.04
C LYS A 602 -15.57 0.21 -21.18
N ALA A 603 -15.23 -0.13 -19.94
CA ALA A 603 -16.12 -0.87 -19.05
C ALA A 603 -17.41 -0.10 -18.72
N GLU A 604 -17.36 1.24 -18.63
CA GLU A 604 -18.54 2.11 -18.50
C GLU A 604 -19.55 1.89 -19.65
N ARG A 605 -19.07 1.49 -20.83
CA ARG A 605 -19.84 1.19 -22.06
C ARG A 605 -20.16 -0.30 -22.24
N ASN A 606 -19.89 -1.13 -21.21
CA ASN A 606 -19.97 -2.60 -21.23
C ASN A 606 -18.92 -3.30 -22.12
N ASP A 607 -17.86 -2.62 -22.57
CA ASP A 607 -16.69 -3.27 -23.17
C ASP A 607 -15.68 -3.65 -22.08
N PHE A 608 -15.63 -4.93 -21.74
CA PHE A 608 -14.72 -5.45 -20.73
C PHE A 608 -13.38 -5.96 -21.31
N SER A 609 -13.15 -5.82 -22.62
CA SER A 609 -11.95 -6.35 -23.30
C SER A 609 -10.66 -5.84 -22.68
N GLU A 610 -10.56 -4.54 -22.39
CA GLU A 610 -9.33 -3.94 -21.88
C GLU A 610 -9.07 -4.21 -20.40
N VAL A 611 -10.11 -4.40 -19.57
CA VAL A 611 -9.95 -4.89 -18.18
C VAL A 611 -9.35 -6.31 -18.19
N ARG A 612 -9.83 -7.17 -19.10
CA ARG A 612 -9.35 -8.56 -19.26
C ARG A 612 -7.95 -8.61 -19.86
N LEU A 613 -7.65 -7.76 -20.85
CA LEU A 613 -6.32 -7.63 -21.45
C LEU A 613 -5.30 -7.13 -20.43
N LEU A 614 -5.62 -6.09 -19.65
CA LEU A 614 -4.70 -5.61 -18.62
C LEU A 614 -4.44 -6.66 -17.55
N LEU A 615 -5.45 -7.42 -17.11
CA LEU A 615 -5.24 -8.55 -16.19
C LEU A 615 -4.23 -9.56 -16.77
N GLN A 616 -4.40 -9.97 -18.03
CA GLN A 616 -3.47 -10.87 -18.71
C GLN A 616 -2.05 -10.29 -18.81
N VAL A 617 -1.91 -9.01 -19.17
CA VAL A 617 -0.60 -8.36 -19.29
C VAL A 617 0.10 -8.25 -17.94
N LEU A 618 -0.66 -7.92 -16.89
CA LEU A 618 -0.17 -7.75 -15.53
C LEU A 618 0.11 -9.08 -14.81
N GLN A 619 -0.33 -10.22 -15.36
CA GLN A 619 0.11 -11.56 -14.89
C GLN A 619 1.59 -11.85 -15.17
N HIS A 620 2.17 -11.24 -16.21
CA HIS A 620 3.56 -11.46 -16.62
C HIS A 620 4.33 -10.13 -16.81
N PRO A 621 4.42 -9.27 -15.77
CA PRO A 621 4.85 -7.87 -15.91
C PRO A 621 6.33 -7.73 -16.27
N PHE A 622 7.15 -8.77 -16.05
CA PHE A 622 8.58 -8.83 -16.37
C PHE A 622 8.89 -9.38 -17.78
N GLN A 623 7.91 -9.97 -18.46
CA GLN A 623 8.08 -10.57 -19.79
C GLN A 623 7.66 -9.55 -20.86
N VAL A 624 8.34 -9.53 -22.01
CA VAL A 624 7.87 -8.76 -23.17
C VAL A 624 6.74 -9.52 -23.84
N GLN A 625 5.61 -8.86 -24.08
CA GLN A 625 4.39 -9.48 -24.60
C GLN A 625 3.92 -8.73 -25.86
N THR A 626 3.84 -9.43 -26.98
CA THR A 626 3.45 -8.84 -28.29
C THR A 626 2.12 -8.09 -28.22
N VAL A 627 1.14 -8.60 -27.45
CA VAL A 627 -0.17 -7.95 -27.27
C VAL A 627 -0.05 -6.59 -26.56
N ALA A 628 0.86 -6.49 -25.58
CA ALA A 628 1.06 -5.29 -24.76
C ALA A 628 1.92 -4.24 -25.47
N GLU A 629 2.95 -4.66 -26.21
CA GLU A 629 3.72 -3.75 -27.07
C GLU A 629 2.84 -3.19 -28.20
N THR A 630 1.97 -4.01 -28.80
CA THR A 630 1.00 -3.57 -29.84
C THR A 630 -0.05 -2.61 -29.28
N ALA A 631 -0.51 -2.83 -28.03
CA ALA A 631 -1.39 -1.92 -27.31
C ALA A 631 -0.67 -0.65 -26.78
N GLY A 632 0.65 -0.54 -26.94
CA GLY A 632 1.44 0.61 -26.49
C GLY A 632 1.72 0.66 -24.99
N TYR A 633 1.51 -0.42 -24.22
CA TYR A 633 1.64 -0.41 -22.76
C TYR A 633 3.08 -0.25 -22.23
N ALA A 634 4.11 -0.38 -23.08
CA ALA A 634 5.51 -0.01 -22.78
C ALA A 634 5.98 1.29 -23.47
N GLN A 635 5.06 2.07 -24.05
CA GLN A 635 5.38 3.38 -24.63
C GLN A 635 5.25 4.50 -23.60
N ARG A 636 5.67 5.71 -23.99
CA ARG A 636 5.42 6.93 -23.21
C ARG A 636 3.92 7.09 -22.93
N PRO A 637 3.51 7.56 -21.73
CA PRO A 637 2.11 7.88 -21.46
C PRO A 637 1.51 8.81 -22.52
N PRO A 638 0.26 8.58 -22.97
CA PRO A 638 -0.37 9.43 -23.97
C PRO A 638 -0.57 10.86 -23.43
N ALA A 639 -0.64 11.85 -24.32
CA ALA A 639 -0.62 13.27 -23.91
C ALA A 639 -1.74 13.64 -22.90
N TRP A 640 -2.93 13.04 -23.03
CA TRP A 640 -4.08 13.24 -22.14
C TRP A 640 -3.89 12.62 -20.74
N ALA A 641 -2.93 11.71 -20.53
CA ALA A 641 -2.68 11.08 -19.23
C ALA A 641 -2.33 12.10 -18.13
N LYS A 642 -1.78 13.27 -18.53
CA LYS A 642 -1.43 14.38 -17.64
C LYS A 642 -2.63 15.05 -16.96
N GLU A 643 -3.84 14.83 -17.45
CA GLU A 643 -5.08 15.41 -16.94
C GLU A 643 -5.83 14.48 -15.97
N ILE A 644 -5.38 13.22 -15.82
CA ILE A 644 -6.02 12.22 -14.97
C ILE A 644 -5.94 12.64 -13.51
N LYS A 645 -7.08 12.55 -12.81
CA LYS A 645 -7.21 12.85 -11.38
C LYS A 645 -7.86 11.67 -10.67
N VAL A 646 -7.26 11.21 -9.57
CA VAL A 646 -7.76 10.10 -8.76
C VAL A 646 -7.99 10.56 -7.33
N SER A 647 -9.05 10.09 -6.68
CA SER A 647 -9.46 10.51 -5.33
C SER A 647 -9.93 9.32 -4.48
N CYS A 648 -10.13 9.55 -3.18
CA CYS A 648 -10.77 8.60 -2.27
C CYS A 648 -12.25 8.30 -2.61
N SER A 649 -12.88 9.10 -3.48
CA SER A 649 -14.29 8.95 -3.82
C SER A 649 -14.51 7.62 -4.52
N SER A 650 -15.35 6.78 -3.94
CA SER A 650 -15.60 5.39 -4.31
C SER A 650 -16.98 5.00 -3.83
#